data_AF-A0A9W4SBY7-F1
#
_entry.id   AF-A0A9W4SBY7-F1
#
_cell.length_a   1.000
_cell.length_b   1.000
_cell.length_c   1.000
_cell.angle_alpha   90.00
_cell.angle_beta   90.00
_cell.angle_gamma   90.00
#
_symmetry.space_group_name_H-M   'P 1'
#
loop_
_entity.id
_entity.type
_entity.pdbx_description
1 polymer ?
#
loop_
_entity_poly.entity_id
_entity_poly.type
_entity_poly.pdbx_seq_one_letter_code
_entity_poly.pdbx_strand_id
1 'polypeptide(L)'
;MSTPRRSERLREIKKEESPVSTKEKPKPKRKTKQKIPLDMYATRFSNVTKYVGAHVSISGGVQNSITNSLVIRANAFAIFLRNQRRWTAPKLDPENIKAFRENCKQHNYASKFILPHGSYLINLGNPDQEKREKSYQAFLEDLNRCELLGLTLYNFHPGSTVGQCTKEQSIQHIADCINKAHEETSSVTCVIENMAGAGNIIGSRFEEIADIISRVKDKSRVGVCIDTCHAFAAGYDLRTREAYEKTMSEFSRHIGFQYLRGMHLNDSKTNLKSFRDRHANIGKGYLGLEAFRLIMNDDRLNEIPLILETPVGPDDELSDYDKEIELLYGLVGIDHETIIRLLYNIGSRKEVEQYLRHFSSVESQKFAVIKVGGAVLSDELDTLASSITFLNRVGLYPIVLHGAGPQMNKLLEEAGVEPNYIDGIRVTDAKTLEIARGVFLQENLKLVEALERLGTPARPIPSGVFIADYLDREKYGYVGKITGVHKRVVEASVNSGALPILTSLAETPSGQILNVNADVAAGELARVLEPLKIIYLSEKGGLLHGETNKKIDVINLDEEYENYMAQPWVKYGTRLKIREIKELLDHLPRSSSVAITSAGQLHKELFTDYGAGTLIRRGYRLFKYNSVNEADNAKLQQILQQSISDSSSYIQQLGKKSHAIYSDEPYEVLAIVSQGNNSIPILDKFIASKNGVLNNVTDNIWAMIQKDYPRLTWVADENDENKSWFFDRSDGSYTSNGKILFWYGIENIDDVTNIIKDFASNQVVTSSTKSGNAFTKNSRLYSTFTSKNNAFSSSNLLRRQYSTSTSPARVALIGARGYTGRNLISLLNTHPHLSLSHVSSRELEGQKLDGYTKDDITYVNLKAEQVKQMQKNGEVDCWVMALPNGVCAPFVQAVNEGQAGKSLIVDLSADYRFTDEWTYGLPELGYRNAITKATRISNPGCYATGSQLAIAPLVPFISESPTVFGVSGYSGAGTKPSPKNDPEFLKDNLIPYALTDHIHEREVSHRLGTTVNFIPHVAPYFQGINITANIPLNKTFKSSEIKELFEQKYAGEKLIKVVEDIPLVKDNSEKHFVKIGGFGVHSSGKRVVVVATIDNLLKGAATQALQNMNLALGYDEYAGIPLE
;
A
#
# COMPACT_ATOMS: atom_id res chain seq x y z
N MET A 1 -26.22 70.46 10.96
CA MET A 1 -26.43 70.38 9.50
C MET A 1 -27.28 69.14 9.23
N SER A 2 -28.60 69.24 9.26
CA SER A 2 -29.46 69.75 8.19
C SER A 2 -29.56 68.74 7.02
N THR A 3 -30.43 67.72 7.04
CA THR A 3 -31.89 67.71 6.71
C THR A 3 -32.18 67.38 5.20
N PRO A 4 -33.42 67.04 4.76
CA PRO A 4 -33.95 65.67 4.66
C PRO A 4 -34.88 65.50 3.41
N ARG A 5 -35.77 64.49 3.40
CA ARG A 5 -37.19 64.44 2.90
C ARG A 5 -37.48 62.99 2.45
N ARG A 6 -38.66 62.38 2.55
CA ARG A 6 -40.09 62.70 2.82
C ARG A 6 -40.75 61.29 2.96
N SER A 7 -41.85 60.98 3.62
CA SER A 7 -42.92 61.72 4.31
C SER A 7 -43.80 60.67 5.01
N GLU A 8 -44.17 60.93 6.27
CA GLU A 8 -45.30 60.28 6.94
C GLU A 8 -46.64 60.65 6.30
N ARG A 9 -47.62 59.74 6.36
CA ARG A 9 -48.99 60.06 6.79
C ARG A 9 -49.80 58.79 7.14
N LEU A 10 -50.16 58.71 8.42
CA LEU A 10 -51.53 58.52 8.95
C LEU A 10 -52.32 57.23 8.59
N ARG A 11 -52.50 56.33 9.56
CA ARG A 11 -53.71 56.19 10.44
C ARG A 11 -53.94 54.74 10.91
N GLU A 12 -53.98 54.57 12.23
CA GLU A 12 -54.72 53.50 12.94
C GLU A 12 -56.21 53.59 12.58
N ILE A 13 -57.01 52.51 12.52
CA ILE A 13 -57.67 51.86 13.66
C ILE A 13 -58.36 50.55 13.20
N LYS A 14 -58.11 49.48 13.98
CA LYS A 14 -58.94 48.29 14.35
C LYS A 14 -59.85 47.60 13.32
N LYS A 15 -59.68 46.27 13.23
CA LYS A 15 -60.78 45.30 13.40
C LYS A 15 -60.29 43.89 13.77
N GLU A 16 -61.14 43.23 14.53
CA GLU A 16 -60.95 42.08 15.41
C GLU A 16 -60.63 40.74 14.73
N GLU A 17 -60.06 39.86 15.53
CA GLU A 17 -59.64 38.48 15.26
C GLU A 17 -60.81 37.50 15.10
N SER A 18 -60.61 36.54 14.19
CA SER A 18 -60.69 35.06 14.39
C SER A 18 -61.22 34.35 13.12
N PRO A 19 -60.97 33.04 12.94
CA PRO A 19 -59.65 32.41 12.80
C PRO A 19 -59.58 31.58 11.50
N VAL A 20 -58.47 31.62 10.76
CA VAL A 20 -58.23 30.65 9.66
C VAL A 20 -56.80 30.13 9.72
N SER A 21 -56.72 28.81 9.79
CA SER A 21 -55.52 27.99 9.88
C SER A 21 -54.50 28.30 8.78
N THR A 22 -53.26 28.55 9.18
CA THR A 22 -52.10 28.42 8.29
C THR A 22 -51.21 27.30 8.81
N LYS A 23 -50.99 26.31 7.94
CA LYS A 23 -50.14 25.14 8.16
C LYS A 23 -48.71 25.60 8.49
N GLU A 24 -48.27 25.38 9.71
CA GLU A 24 -46.83 25.40 10.04
C GLU A 24 -46.12 24.28 9.29
N LYS A 25 -45.02 24.63 8.60
CA LYS A 25 -44.09 23.65 8.05
C LYS A 25 -43.47 22.85 9.21
N PRO A 26 -43.42 21.52 9.15
CA PRO A 26 -42.88 20.73 10.25
C PRO A 26 -41.37 20.96 10.37
N LYS A 27 -40.92 21.34 11.57
CA LYS A 27 -39.50 21.27 11.95
C LYS A 27 -39.02 19.82 11.79
N PRO A 28 -37.79 19.59 11.28
CA PRO A 28 -37.29 18.24 11.10
C PRO A 28 -37.21 17.54 12.47
N LYS A 29 -38.00 16.48 12.64
CA LYS A 29 -37.89 15.59 13.80
C LYS A 29 -36.48 14.99 13.80
N ARG A 30 -35.68 15.34 14.81
CA ARG A 30 -34.41 14.65 15.10
C ARG A 30 -34.73 13.17 15.26
N LYS A 31 -34.20 12.31 14.38
CA LYS A 31 -34.28 10.86 14.53
C LYS A 31 -33.73 10.51 15.91
N THR A 32 -34.56 9.96 16.78
CA THR A 32 -34.11 9.26 17.98
C THR A 32 -33.23 8.10 17.52
N LYS A 33 -31.93 8.13 17.84
CA LYS A 33 -31.05 6.96 17.65
C LYS A 33 -31.71 5.79 18.39
N GLN A 34 -31.99 4.69 17.66
CA GLN A 34 -32.48 3.46 18.26
C GLN A 34 -31.48 3.01 19.35
N LYS A 35 -31.99 2.64 20.53
CA LYS A 35 -31.18 1.93 21.54
C LYS A 35 -30.77 0.59 20.95
N ILE A 36 -29.47 0.38 20.78
CA ILE A 36 -28.90 -0.93 20.42
C ILE A 36 -29.20 -1.89 21.58
N PRO A 37 -29.78 -3.07 21.33
CA PRO A 37 -30.13 -4.01 22.39
C PRO A 37 -28.88 -4.62 23.03
N LEU A 38 -28.98 -4.94 24.34
CA LEU A 38 -27.86 -5.33 25.21
C LEU A 38 -27.16 -6.64 24.83
N ASP A 39 -27.81 -7.47 24.02
CA ASP A 39 -27.33 -8.74 23.48
C ASP A 39 -26.46 -8.57 22.21
N MET A 40 -26.40 -7.35 21.65
CA MET A 40 -25.58 -7.03 20.47
C MET A 40 -24.21 -6.41 20.80
N TYR A 41 -23.84 -6.21 22.06
CA TYR A 41 -22.51 -5.68 22.38
C TYR A 41 -21.45 -6.76 22.11
N ALA A 42 -20.56 -6.48 21.17
CA ALA A 42 -19.42 -7.35 20.90
C ALA A 42 -18.56 -7.51 22.16
N THR A 43 -18.13 -8.74 22.44
CA THR A 43 -17.34 -9.06 23.63
C THR A 43 -16.00 -8.31 23.60
N ARG A 44 -15.69 -7.56 24.66
CA ARG A 44 -14.37 -6.92 24.81
C ARG A 44 -13.26 -7.96 24.94
N PHE A 45 -12.05 -7.57 24.59
CA PHE A 45 -10.86 -8.40 24.76
C PHE A 45 -10.64 -8.74 26.24
N SER A 46 -10.45 -10.03 26.54
CA SER A 46 -10.28 -10.57 27.90
C SER A 46 -8.83 -11.01 28.15
N ASN A 47 -8.42 -11.08 29.43
CA ASN A 47 -7.06 -11.43 29.85
C ASN A 47 -5.95 -10.54 29.24
N VAL A 48 -6.25 -9.27 29.00
CA VAL A 48 -5.31 -8.30 28.44
C VAL A 48 -4.61 -7.49 29.54
N THR A 49 -3.34 -7.14 29.31
CA THR A 49 -2.56 -6.21 30.15
C THR A 49 -2.48 -4.80 29.55
N LYS A 50 -2.81 -4.66 28.26
CA LYS A 50 -2.96 -3.39 27.53
C LYS A 50 -4.42 -2.96 27.54
N TYR A 51 -4.68 -1.71 27.94
CA TYR A 51 -6.04 -1.16 27.97
C TYR A 51 -6.21 -0.15 26.84
N VAL A 52 -6.56 -0.66 25.66
CA VAL A 52 -6.74 0.14 24.45
C VAL A 52 -8.16 0.68 24.35
N GLY A 53 -8.28 1.92 23.91
CA GLY A 53 -9.51 2.66 23.73
C GLY A 53 -9.43 3.75 22.69
N ALA A 54 -10.47 4.57 22.62
CA ALA A 54 -10.51 5.75 21.76
C ALA A 54 -11.17 6.94 22.47
N HIS A 55 -11.01 8.11 21.88
CA HIS A 55 -11.75 9.29 22.31
C HIS A 55 -13.22 9.19 21.84
N VAL A 56 -14.16 9.00 22.77
CA VAL A 56 -15.59 8.77 22.47
C VAL A 56 -16.47 9.98 22.76
N SER A 57 -17.61 10.06 22.07
CA SER A 57 -18.57 11.15 22.22
C SER A 57 -19.39 11.03 23.51
N ILE A 58 -19.63 12.17 24.17
CA ILE A 58 -20.61 12.32 25.28
C ILE A 58 -21.95 12.91 24.80
N SER A 59 -22.21 12.91 23.49
CA SER A 59 -23.42 13.50 22.92
C SER A 59 -24.68 12.85 23.52
N GLY A 60 -25.62 13.69 23.97
CA GLY A 60 -26.83 13.24 24.67
C GLY A 60 -26.65 12.92 26.16
N GLY A 61 -25.43 13.05 26.71
CA GLY A 61 -25.14 12.82 28.13
C GLY A 61 -23.85 12.03 28.34
N VAL A 62 -23.15 12.31 29.44
CA VAL A 62 -21.85 11.67 29.76
C VAL A 62 -21.95 10.15 29.92
N GLN A 63 -23.08 9.64 30.43
CA GLN A 63 -23.37 8.21 30.57
C GLN A 63 -23.32 7.44 29.23
N ASN A 64 -23.56 8.12 28.11
CA ASN A 64 -23.54 7.48 26.78
C ASN A 64 -22.11 7.13 26.32
N SER A 65 -21.08 7.73 26.91
CA SER A 65 -19.69 7.39 26.60
C SER A 65 -19.37 5.92 26.88
N ILE A 66 -19.96 5.33 27.92
CA ILE A 66 -19.78 3.90 28.24
C ILE A 66 -20.34 3.03 27.13
N THR A 67 -21.55 3.34 26.64
CA THR A 67 -22.15 2.62 25.52
C THR A 67 -21.32 2.77 24.25
N ASN A 68 -20.84 3.98 23.95
CA ASN A 68 -20.01 4.23 22.78
C ASN A 68 -18.68 3.45 22.86
N SER A 69 -18.07 3.38 24.05
CA SER A 69 -16.86 2.58 24.31
C SER A 69 -17.11 1.07 24.15
N LEU A 70 -18.27 0.58 24.59
CA LEU A 70 -18.65 -0.84 24.41
C LEU A 70 -18.86 -1.20 22.93
N VAL A 71 -19.45 -0.30 22.13
CA VAL A 71 -19.68 -0.54 20.70
C VAL A 71 -18.39 -0.77 19.93
N ILE A 72 -17.29 -0.15 20.35
CA ILE A 72 -15.96 -0.29 19.73
C ILE A 72 -15.06 -1.31 20.44
N ARG A 73 -15.64 -2.20 21.27
CA ARG A 73 -14.92 -3.23 22.05
C ARG A 73 -13.79 -2.69 22.94
N ALA A 74 -13.81 -1.41 23.32
CA ALA A 74 -12.71 -0.75 24.00
C ALA A 74 -12.60 -1.10 25.50
N ASN A 75 -11.37 -1.24 26.01
CA ASN A 75 -11.09 -1.50 27.42
C ASN A 75 -10.71 -0.24 28.21
N ALA A 76 -10.38 0.85 27.51
CA ALA A 76 -10.19 2.20 28.02
C ALA A 76 -10.96 3.20 27.15
N PHE A 77 -11.09 4.46 27.55
CA PHE A 77 -11.58 5.53 26.65
C PHE A 77 -11.24 6.93 27.17
N ALA A 78 -11.29 7.91 26.29
CA ALA A 78 -11.22 9.33 26.63
C ALA A 78 -12.53 10.05 26.30
N ILE A 79 -12.77 11.17 27.00
CA ILE A 79 -13.92 12.05 26.77
C ILE A 79 -13.52 13.51 26.97
N PHE A 80 -14.14 14.41 26.21
CA PHE A 80 -14.17 15.82 26.58
C PHE A 80 -15.30 16.03 27.59
N LEU A 81 -14.99 16.64 28.73
CA LEU A 81 -15.98 16.97 29.77
C LEU A 81 -16.88 18.17 29.38
N ARG A 82 -16.53 18.84 28.28
CA ARG A 82 -17.23 20.00 27.71
C ARG A 82 -17.02 20.07 26.20
N ASN A 83 -17.68 21.02 25.53
CA ASN A 83 -17.32 21.34 24.15
C ASN A 83 -15.93 22.00 24.11
N GLN A 84 -15.00 21.40 23.38
CA GLN A 84 -13.59 21.79 23.29
C GLN A 84 -13.33 23.14 22.60
N ARG A 85 -14.38 23.80 22.06
CA ARG A 85 -14.31 25.11 21.40
C ARG A 85 -15.06 26.20 22.17
N ARG A 86 -15.58 25.92 23.37
CA ARG A 86 -16.34 26.90 24.18
C ARG A 86 -15.80 26.95 25.61
N TRP A 87 -15.80 28.15 26.18
CA TRP A 87 -15.39 28.39 27.57
C TRP A 87 -16.42 27.86 28.57
N THR A 88 -17.71 28.07 28.28
CA THR A 88 -18.82 27.68 29.16
C THR A 88 -19.41 26.34 28.75
N ALA A 89 -19.81 25.55 29.75
CA ALA A 89 -20.57 24.33 29.55
C ALA A 89 -21.67 24.20 30.60
N PRO A 90 -22.82 23.59 30.25
CA PRO A 90 -23.89 23.36 31.21
C PRO A 90 -23.40 22.47 32.36
N LYS A 91 -24.02 22.63 33.54
CA LYS A 91 -23.78 21.74 34.68
C LYS A 91 -24.15 20.31 34.29
N LEU A 92 -23.39 19.35 34.82
CA LEU A 92 -23.72 17.93 34.67
C LEU A 92 -25.02 17.63 35.42
N ASP A 93 -25.93 16.93 34.74
CA ASP A 93 -27.18 16.47 35.33
C ASP A 93 -26.88 15.37 36.39
N PRO A 94 -27.39 15.50 37.63
CA PRO A 94 -27.21 14.49 38.67
C PRO A 94 -27.59 13.06 38.27
N GLU A 95 -28.64 12.88 37.46
CA GLU A 95 -29.07 11.55 37.00
C GLU A 95 -28.06 10.97 36.00
N ASN A 96 -27.50 11.80 35.13
CA ASN A 96 -26.46 11.39 34.19
C ASN A 96 -25.14 11.03 34.90
N ILE A 97 -24.80 11.73 35.98
CA ILE A 97 -23.63 11.39 36.82
C ILE A 97 -23.83 10.01 37.47
N LYS A 98 -25.00 9.79 38.07
CA LYS A 98 -25.35 8.51 38.70
C LYS A 98 -25.31 7.37 37.69
N ALA A 99 -25.92 7.56 36.52
CA ALA A 99 -25.93 6.58 35.44
C ALA A 99 -24.51 6.27 34.92
N PHE A 100 -23.65 7.28 34.75
CA PHE A 100 -22.27 7.08 34.34
C PHE A 100 -21.50 6.21 35.35
N ARG A 101 -21.60 6.50 36.64
CA ARG A 101 -20.93 5.74 37.71
C ARG A 101 -21.42 4.30 37.79
N GLU A 102 -22.73 4.09 37.67
CA GLU A 102 -23.31 2.75 37.70
C GLU A 102 -22.90 1.93 36.47
N ASN A 103 -22.94 2.54 35.28
CA ASN A 103 -22.50 1.88 34.05
C ASN A 103 -21.00 1.53 34.08
N CYS A 104 -20.15 2.37 34.69
CA CYS A 104 -18.74 2.04 34.88
C CYS A 104 -18.57 0.77 35.75
N LYS A 105 -19.31 0.68 36.85
CA LYS A 105 -19.28 -0.50 37.73
C LYS A 105 -19.83 -1.74 37.02
N GLN A 106 -20.99 -1.62 36.39
CA GLN A 106 -21.65 -2.71 35.67
C GLN A 106 -20.78 -3.30 34.56
N HIS A 107 -20.06 -2.45 33.84
CA HIS A 107 -19.22 -2.85 32.71
C HIS A 107 -17.73 -2.91 33.05
N ASN A 108 -17.35 -2.94 34.33
CA ASN A 108 -15.96 -3.08 34.78
C ASN A 108 -14.98 -2.06 34.16
N TYR A 109 -15.38 -0.80 34.02
CA TYR A 109 -14.46 0.29 33.71
C TYR A 109 -13.94 0.91 35.00
N ALA A 110 -12.68 0.62 35.34
CA ALA A 110 -12.00 1.29 36.45
C ALA A 110 -11.65 2.74 36.06
N SER A 111 -11.75 3.67 37.01
CA SER A 111 -11.49 5.10 36.78
C SER A 111 -10.09 5.39 36.21
N LYS A 112 -9.10 4.55 36.53
CA LYS A 112 -7.73 4.66 36.01
C LYS A 112 -7.59 4.39 34.51
N PHE A 113 -8.59 3.78 33.86
CA PHE A 113 -8.60 3.50 32.42
C PHE A 113 -9.47 4.49 31.63
N ILE A 114 -9.94 5.54 32.29
CA ILE A 114 -10.71 6.61 31.66
C ILE A 114 -9.85 7.86 31.73
N LEU A 115 -9.52 8.44 30.57
CA LEU A 115 -8.61 9.58 30.46
C LEU A 115 -9.34 10.80 29.87
N PRO A 116 -10.09 11.57 30.68
CA PRO A 116 -10.72 12.80 30.20
C PRO A 116 -9.70 13.79 29.65
N HIS A 117 -10.05 14.44 28.56
CA HIS A 117 -9.21 15.44 27.90
C HIS A 117 -9.73 16.85 28.13
N GLY A 118 -8.82 17.77 28.47
CA GLY A 118 -9.10 19.19 28.63
C GLY A 118 -9.37 19.91 27.30
N SER A 119 -10.05 21.05 27.39
CA SER A 119 -10.34 21.90 26.24
C SER A 119 -9.08 22.51 25.65
N TYR A 120 -8.98 22.57 24.31
CA TYR A 120 -7.87 23.22 23.59
C TYR A 120 -7.74 24.73 23.86
N LEU A 121 -8.75 25.34 24.51
CA LEU A 121 -8.72 26.74 24.90
C LEU A 121 -7.86 27.01 26.15
N ILE A 122 -7.57 25.98 26.96
CA ILE A 122 -6.84 26.14 28.22
C ILE A 122 -5.36 26.42 27.90
N ASN A 123 -4.85 27.55 28.40
CA ASN A 123 -3.43 27.87 28.39
C ASN A 123 -3.01 28.36 29.78
N LEU A 124 -2.60 27.44 30.66
CA LEU A 124 -2.15 27.76 32.02
C LEU A 124 -0.80 28.51 32.03
N GLY A 125 -0.01 28.35 30.97
CA GLY A 125 1.28 29.02 30.78
C GLY A 125 1.19 30.45 30.23
N ASN A 126 -0.02 30.99 30.04
CA ASN A 126 -0.19 32.33 29.46
C ASN A 126 0.37 33.41 30.42
N PRO A 127 1.23 34.34 29.96
CA PRO A 127 1.75 35.41 30.82
C PRO A 127 0.69 36.47 31.18
N ASP A 128 -0.33 36.65 30.35
CA ASP A 128 -1.46 37.53 30.61
C ASP A 128 -2.33 36.96 31.76
N GLN A 129 -2.38 37.70 32.86
CA GLN A 129 -3.04 37.25 34.09
C GLN A 129 -4.54 37.01 33.90
N GLU A 130 -5.24 37.82 33.12
CA GLU A 130 -6.68 37.69 32.90
C GLU A 130 -6.99 36.44 32.06
N LYS A 131 -6.22 36.22 30.99
CA LYS A 131 -6.37 35.03 30.14
C LYS A 131 -5.97 33.75 30.89
N ARG A 132 -4.94 33.83 31.73
CA ARG A 132 -4.51 32.71 32.58
C ARG A 132 -5.58 32.38 33.61
N GLU A 133 -6.16 33.38 34.30
CA GLU A 133 -7.23 33.13 35.26
C GLU A 133 -8.45 32.51 34.59
N LYS A 134 -8.83 32.96 33.38
CA LYS A 134 -9.91 32.35 32.60
C LYS A 134 -9.62 30.88 32.26
N SER A 135 -8.37 30.57 31.90
CA SER A 135 -7.92 29.19 31.65
C SER A 135 -7.95 28.35 32.93
N TYR A 136 -7.50 28.92 34.04
CA TYR A 136 -7.52 28.28 35.36
C TYR A 136 -8.93 27.94 35.81
N GLN A 137 -9.90 28.85 35.66
CA GLN A 137 -11.29 28.59 36.04
C GLN A 137 -11.92 27.46 35.22
N ALA A 138 -11.63 27.40 33.92
CA ALA A 138 -12.08 26.29 33.07
C ALA A 138 -11.42 24.96 33.46
N PHE A 139 -10.12 24.98 33.76
CA PHE A 139 -9.35 23.83 34.24
C PHE A 139 -9.88 23.29 35.58
N LEU A 140 -10.08 24.18 36.56
CA LEU A 140 -10.62 23.83 37.87
C LEU A 140 -12.04 23.25 37.76
N GLU A 141 -12.90 23.83 36.91
CA GLU A 141 -14.24 23.30 36.68
C GLU A 141 -14.20 21.89 36.06
N ASP A 142 -13.26 21.61 35.16
CA ASP A 142 -13.07 20.26 34.60
C ASP A 142 -12.61 19.26 35.66
N LEU A 143 -11.67 19.62 36.54
CA LEU A 143 -11.26 18.77 37.66
C LEU A 143 -12.43 18.45 38.59
N ASN A 144 -13.24 19.45 38.94
CA ASN A 144 -14.47 19.25 39.72
C ASN A 144 -15.45 18.29 39.03
N ARG A 145 -15.58 18.36 37.69
CA ARG A 145 -16.40 17.41 36.92
C ARG A 145 -15.83 16.00 36.97
N CYS A 146 -14.51 15.83 36.90
CA CYS A 146 -13.88 14.53 37.11
C CYS A 146 -14.24 13.95 38.50
N GLU A 147 -14.15 14.74 39.57
CA GLU A 147 -14.51 14.29 40.92
C GLU A 147 -15.99 13.89 41.02
N LEU A 148 -16.89 14.71 40.45
CA LEU A 148 -18.31 14.40 40.38
C LEU A 148 -18.59 13.11 39.62
N LEU A 149 -17.81 12.78 38.59
CA LEU A 149 -17.93 11.53 37.84
C LEU A 149 -17.21 10.36 38.50
N GLY A 150 -16.34 10.61 39.49
CA GLY A 150 -15.51 9.57 40.14
C GLY A 150 -14.28 9.20 39.31
N LEU A 151 -13.82 10.10 38.45
CA LEU A 151 -12.64 9.94 37.59
C LEU A 151 -11.39 10.42 38.32
N THR A 152 -10.28 9.72 38.11
CA THR A 152 -9.02 9.95 38.84
C THR A 152 -7.94 10.62 38.01
N LEU A 153 -8.12 10.72 36.69
CA LEU A 153 -7.17 11.31 35.75
C LEU A 153 -7.82 12.50 35.01
N TYR A 154 -6.99 13.46 34.61
CA TYR A 154 -7.38 14.54 33.71
C TYR A 154 -6.19 14.96 32.85
N ASN A 155 -6.27 14.70 31.55
CA ASN A 155 -5.24 15.02 30.56
C ASN A 155 -5.42 16.45 30.02
N PHE A 156 -4.33 17.19 29.88
CA PHE A 156 -4.37 18.54 29.30
C PHE A 156 -3.05 18.93 28.65
N HIS A 157 -3.14 19.85 27.69
CA HIS A 157 -1.96 20.49 27.11
C HIS A 157 -1.43 21.56 28.08
N PRO A 158 -0.13 21.58 28.39
CA PRO A 158 0.45 22.50 29.37
C PRO A 158 0.25 23.98 29.03
N GLY A 159 0.37 24.35 27.74
CA GLY A 159 0.10 25.70 27.25
C GLY A 159 1.21 26.28 26.37
N SER A 160 1.24 27.61 26.27
CA SER A 160 2.20 28.36 25.43
C SER A 160 2.55 29.71 26.05
N THR A 161 3.79 30.15 25.83
CA THR A 161 4.27 31.50 26.19
C THR A 161 3.63 32.61 25.35
N VAL A 162 2.94 32.26 24.25
CA VAL A 162 2.42 33.16 23.21
C VAL A 162 3.44 34.17 22.66
N GLY A 163 4.74 33.90 22.86
CA GLY A 163 5.83 34.80 22.48
C GLY A 163 6.00 36.01 23.42
N GLN A 164 5.34 36.02 24.58
CA GLN A 164 5.29 37.17 25.50
C GLN A 164 6.04 36.94 26.82
N CYS A 165 6.55 35.74 27.09
CA CYS A 165 7.39 35.44 28.25
C CYS A 165 8.41 34.33 27.94
N THR A 166 9.36 34.14 28.85
CA THR A 166 10.32 33.01 28.79
C THR A 166 9.62 31.68 29.06
N LYS A 167 10.21 30.57 28.60
CA LYS A 167 9.67 29.24 28.86
C LYS A 167 9.65 28.92 30.35
N GLU A 168 10.67 29.33 31.08
CA GLU A 168 10.79 29.14 32.53
C GLU A 168 9.67 29.86 33.30
N GLN A 169 9.31 31.09 32.89
CA GLN A 169 8.17 31.80 33.48
C GLN A 169 6.85 31.09 33.19
N SER A 170 6.65 30.62 31.96
CA SER A 170 5.44 29.88 31.57
C SER A 170 5.32 28.55 32.32
N ILE A 171 6.43 27.82 32.47
CA ILE A 171 6.54 26.60 33.28
C ILE A 171 6.15 26.87 34.74
N GLN A 172 6.64 27.97 35.33
CA GLN A 172 6.26 28.37 36.68
C GLN A 172 4.74 28.63 36.78
N HIS A 173 4.16 29.36 35.83
CA HIS A 173 2.71 29.61 35.81
C HIS A 173 1.89 28.33 35.74
N ILE A 174 2.30 27.35 34.91
CA ILE A 174 1.63 26.05 34.81
C ILE A 174 1.68 25.32 36.16
N ALA A 175 2.87 25.25 36.77
CA ALA A 175 3.04 24.59 38.07
C ALA A 175 2.23 25.28 39.18
N ASP A 176 2.18 26.62 39.21
CA ASP A 176 1.39 27.38 40.17
C ASP A 176 -0.11 27.10 40.02
N CYS A 177 -0.61 27.07 38.78
CA CYS A 177 -2.00 26.70 38.50
C CYS A 177 -2.32 25.26 38.94
N ILE A 178 -1.43 24.29 38.69
CA ILE A 178 -1.61 22.91 39.15
C ILE A 178 -1.63 22.85 40.68
N ASN A 179 -0.69 23.52 41.35
CA ASN A 179 -0.62 23.57 42.81
C ASN A 179 -1.88 24.18 43.42
N LYS A 180 -2.36 25.29 42.87
CA LYS A 180 -3.59 25.94 43.29
C LYS A 180 -4.79 25.02 43.10
N ALA A 181 -4.88 24.34 41.96
CA ALA A 181 -5.94 23.38 41.70
C ALA A 181 -5.90 22.16 42.64
N HIS A 182 -4.71 21.68 43.03
CA HIS A 182 -4.56 20.61 44.01
C HIS A 182 -4.98 21.05 45.42
N GLU A 183 -4.85 22.33 45.77
CA GLU A 183 -5.36 22.90 47.03
C GLU A 183 -6.90 23.03 47.01
N GLU A 184 -7.49 23.24 45.83
CA GLU A 184 -8.94 23.40 45.64
C GLU A 184 -9.70 22.12 45.27
N THR A 185 -8.99 20.99 45.06
CA THR A 185 -9.57 19.68 44.69
C THR A 185 -8.90 18.56 45.48
N SER A 186 -9.46 17.36 45.49
CA SER A 186 -9.09 16.29 46.42
C SER A 186 -8.50 15.02 45.78
N SER A 187 -8.93 14.62 44.57
CA SER A 187 -8.65 13.26 44.09
C SER A 187 -8.07 13.12 42.69
N VAL A 188 -8.16 14.15 41.84
CA VAL A 188 -7.76 14.04 40.42
C VAL A 188 -6.25 14.25 40.26
N THR A 189 -5.62 13.39 39.45
CA THR A 189 -4.24 13.54 38.98
C THR A 189 -4.23 14.37 37.70
N CYS A 190 -3.50 15.49 37.70
CA CYS A 190 -3.27 16.31 36.52
C CYS A 190 -2.22 15.65 35.62
N VAL A 191 -2.66 15.20 34.44
CA VAL A 191 -1.82 14.49 33.47
C VAL A 191 -1.41 15.47 32.36
N ILE A 192 -0.11 15.75 32.27
CA ILE A 192 0.46 16.70 31.31
C ILE A 192 0.77 15.96 30.02
N GLU A 193 0.23 16.42 28.89
CA GLU A 193 0.56 15.83 27.59
C GLU A 193 1.81 16.47 26.98
N ASN A 194 2.67 15.68 26.34
CA ASN A 194 3.76 16.22 25.52
C ASN A 194 3.24 16.81 24.21
N MET A 195 3.90 17.86 23.73
CA MET A 195 3.42 18.65 22.60
C MET A 195 4.29 18.52 21.35
N ALA A 196 3.72 18.72 20.16
CA ALA A 196 4.46 18.66 18.90
C ALA A 196 5.58 19.71 18.75
N GLY A 197 5.54 20.82 19.51
CA GLY A 197 6.61 21.83 19.54
C GLY A 197 6.52 22.97 18.53
N ALA A 198 5.35 23.21 17.94
CA ALA A 198 5.14 24.38 17.07
C ALA A 198 5.25 25.71 17.85
N GLY A 199 6.09 26.62 17.35
CA GLY A 199 6.14 28.01 17.82
C GLY A 199 6.51 28.15 19.30
N ASN A 200 5.58 28.65 20.11
CA ASN A 200 5.80 29.07 21.49
C ASN A 200 5.20 28.07 22.52
N ILE A 201 4.92 26.84 22.11
CA ILE A 201 4.28 25.83 22.96
C ILE A 201 5.28 25.28 23.99
N ILE A 202 4.80 24.95 25.19
CA ILE A 202 5.55 24.29 26.27
C ILE A 202 5.29 22.80 26.23
N GLY A 203 6.27 21.98 26.62
CA GLY A 203 6.10 20.54 26.80
C GLY A 203 6.45 19.73 25.57
N SER A 204 7.16 20.31 24.60
CA SER A 204 7.68 19.53 23.45
C SER A 204 8.95 18.77 23.76
N ARG A 205 9.65 19.16 24.83
CA ARG A 205 10.82 18.48 25.37
C ARG A 205 10.45 17.83 26.71
N PHE A 206 10.88 16.60 26.95
CA PHE A 206 10.65 15.92 28.21
C PHE A 206 11.23 16.67 29.41
N GLU A 207 12.30 17.44 29.23
CA GLU A 207 12.88 18.29 30.27
C GLU A 207 11.94 19.42 30.70
N GLU A 208 11.18 20.01 29.76
CA GLU A 208 10.21 21.06 30.10
C GLU A 208 9.07 20.50 30.96
N ILE A 209 8.64 19.27 30.68
CA ILE A 209 7.62 18.57 31.48
C ILE A 209 8.19 18.20 32.85
N ALA A 210 9.43 17.70 32.89
CA ALA A 210 10.14 17.41 34.13
C ALA A 210 10.27 18.66 35.01
N ASP A 211 10.55 19.82 34.42
CA ASP A 211 10.63 21.10 35.12
C ASP A 211 9.28 21.53 35.71
N ILE A 212 8.16 21.34 34.99
CA ILE A 212 6.82 21.55 35.54
C ILE A 212 6.60 20.62 36.74
N ILE A 213 6.83 19.30 36.55
CA ILE A 213 6.65 18.30 37.60
C ILE A 213 7.50 18.64 38.82
N SER A 214 8.74 19.10 38.66
CA SER A 214 9.65 19.46 39.74
C SER A 214 9.08 20.56 40.66
N ARG A 215 8.27 21.47 40.11
CA ARG A 215 7.65 22.61 40.81
C ARG A 215 6.26 22.32 41.38
N VAL A 216 5.62 21.22 40.98
CA VAL A 216 4.36 20.76 41.59
C VAL A 216 4.64 20.22 43.00
N LYS A 217 3.91 20.66 44.03
CA LYS A 217 4.11 20.27 45.43
C LYS A 217 3.70 18.81 45.66
N ASP A 218 2.48 18.45 45.26
CA ASP A 218 1.96 17.09 45.41
C ASP A 218 2.35 16.22 44.20
N LYS A 219 3.44 15.45 44.38
CA LYS A 219 3.95 14.54 43.34
C LYS A 219 3.04 13.33 43.08
N SER A 220 2.13 13.00 44.00
CA SER A 220 1.22 11.87 43.84
C SER A 220 0.08 12.17 42.86
N ARG A 221 -0.22 13.46 42.67
CA ARG A 221 -1.33 13.96 41.83
C ARG A 221 -0.88 14.64 40.54
N VAL A 222 0.33 14.37 40.07
CA VAL A 222 0.79 14.80 38.74
C VAL A 222 1.29 13.60 37.93
N GLY A 223 1.06 13.62 36.62
CA GLY A 223 1.53 12.58 35.70
C GLY A 223 1.71 13.10 34.28
N VAL A 224 2.03 12.19 33.37
CA VAL A 224 2.30 12.49 31.94
C VAL A 224 1.51 11.55 31.03
N CYS A 225 0.97 12.12 29.96
CA CYS A 225 0.47 11.38 28.81
C CYS A 225 1.47 11.54 27.67
N ILE A 226 1.89 10.43 27.07
CA ILE A 226 2.69 10.49 25.84
C ILE A 226 1.73 10.45 24.65
N ASP A 227 1.68 11.49 23.83
CA ASP A 227 1.11 11.41 22.49
C ASP A 227 2.21 11.03 21.50
N THR A 228 2.01 9.92 20.79
CA THR A 228 3.00 9.36 19.86
C THR A 228 3.23 10.27 18.64
N CYS A 229 2.19 10.94 18.13
CA CYS A 229 2.32 11.89 17.02
C CYS A 229 3.08 13.14 17.48
N HIS A 230 2.78 13.65 18.68
CA HIS A 230 3.50 14.79 19.26
C HIS A 230 4.97 14.46 19.53
N ALA A 231 5.26 13.29 20.10
CA ALA A 231 6.63 12.85 20.37
C ALA A 231 7.44 12.80 19.06
N PHE A 232 6.86 12.19 18.02
CA PHE A 232 7.46 12.12 16.70
C PHE A 232 7.66 13.49 16.05
N ALA A 233 6.64 14.35 16.09
CA ALA A 233 6.70 15.70 15.56
C ALA A 233 7.71 16.60 16.30
N ALA A 234 7.93 16.37 17.59
CA ALA A 234 8.94 17.05 18.41
C ALA A 234 10.37 16.49 18.21
N GLY A 235 10.50 15.31 17.61
CA GLY A 235 11.78 14.71 17.22
C GLY A 235 12.19 13.45 17.99
N TYR A 236 11.30 12.90 18.81
CA TYR A 236 11.47 11.59 19.45
C TYR A 236 11.01 10.48 18.49
N ASP A 237 11.97 9.75 17.93
CA ASP A 237 11.68 8.70 16.94
C ASP A 237 11.24 7.40 17.63
N LEU A 238 10.17 6.78 17.11
CA LEU A 238 9.57 5.55 17.63
C LEU A 238 9.52 4.44 16.57
N ARG A 239 10.04 4.68 15.36
CA ARG A 239 9.83 3.84 14.17
C ARG A 239 10.61 2.53 14.15
N THR A 240 11.73 2.45 14.88
CA THR A 240 12.56 1.25 14.97
C THR A 240 12.75 0.88 16.44
N ARG A 241 13.14 -0.37 16.71
CA ARG A 241 13.41 -0.84 18.08
C ARG A 241 14.45 0.03 18.78
N GLU A 242 15.55 0.35 18.10
CA GLU A 242 16.64 1.15 18.66
C GLU A 242 16.18 2.58 18.96
N ALA A 243 15.44 3.19 18.03
CA ALA A 243 14.90 4.53 18.19
C ALA A 243 13.88 4.61 19.32
N TYR A 244 12.97 3.63 19.38
CA TYR A 244 11.97 3.48 20.42
C TYR A 244 12.61 3.35 21.81
N GLU A 245 13.59 2.45 21.98
CA GLU A 245 14.29 2.29 23.26
C GLU A 245 15.06 3.53 23.67
N LYS A 246 15.65 4.24 22.71
CA LYS A 246 16.28 5.53 22.97
C LYS A 246 15.27 6.54 23.50
N THR A 247 14.13 6.70 22.83
CA THR A 247 13.05 7.61 23.25
C THR A 247 12.52 7.25 24.64
N MET A 248 12.25 5.96 24.89
CA MET A 248 11.78 5.48 26.20
C MET A 248 12.83 5.65 27.31
N SER A 249 14.12 5.51 26.98
CA SER A 249 15.23 5.80 27.90
C SER A 249 15.33 7.29 28.23
N GLU A 250 15.14 8.16 27.25
CA GLU A 250 15.09 9.61 27.47
C GLU A 250 13.90 10.02 28.36
N PHE A 251 12.72 9.44 28.12
CA PHE A 251 11.55 9.62 28.99
C PHE A 251 11.84 9.16 30.42
N SER A 252 12.42 7.97 30.58
CA SER A 252 12.80 7.43 31.90
C SER A 252 13.82 8.32 32.63
N ARG A 253 14.78 8.88 31.89
CA ARG A 253 15.85 9.71 32.46
C ARG A 253 15.35 11.07 32.94
N HIS A 254 14.47 11.72 32.19
CA HIS A 254 14.02 13.08 32.50
C HIS A 254 12.78 13.11 33.38
N ILE A 255 11.81 12.23 33.11
CA ILE A 255 10.51 12.21 33.80
C ILE A 255 10.45 10.99 34.73
N GLY A 256 10.65 9.79 34.18
CA GLY A 256 10.51 8.52 34.91
C GLY A 256 9.13 7.88 34.74
N PHE A 257 9.10 6.55 34.58
CA PHE A 257 7.86 5.79 34.32
C PHE A 257 6.83 5.85 35.46
N GLN A 258 7.25 6.17 36.69
CA GLN A 258 6.33 6.36 37.81
C GLN A 258 5.35 7.53 37.60
N TYR A 259 5.63 8.45 36.68
CA TYR A 259 4.71 9.53 36.30
C TYR A 259 3.90 9.24 35.04
N LEU A 260 4.17 8.16 34.31
CA LEU A 260 3.37 7.80 33.14
C LEU A 260 1.96 7.38 33.59
N ARG A 261 0.94 8.02 33.04
CA ARG A 261 -0.47 7.78 33.41
C ARG A 261 -1.37 7.46 32.22
N GLY A 262 -0.88 7.65 30.99
CA GLY A 262 -1.61 7.32 29.77
C GLY A 262 -0.76 7.53 28.52
N MET A 263 -1.27 7.11 27.38
CA MET A 263 -0.65 7.36 26.08
C MET A 263 -1.75 7.60 25.04
N HIS A 264 -1.60 8.62 24.21
CA HIS A 264 -2.38 8.77 23.00
C HIS A 264 -1.67 8.08 21.83
N LEU A 265 -2.39 7.20 21.16
CA LEU A 265 -1.91 6.40 20.03
C LEU A 265 -2.37 7.04 18.73
N ASN A 266 -1.49 7.83 18.16
CA ASN A 266 -1.72 8.57 16.92
C ASN A 266 -0.54 8.38 15.98
N ASP A 267 -0.79 7.86 14.78
CA ASP A 267 0.22 7.91 13.72
C ASP A 267 0.35 9.36 13.23
N SER A 268 1.48 9.75 12.65
CA SER A 268 1.71 11.13 12.20
C SER A 268 1.51 11.27 10.69
N LYS A 269 0.71 12.24 10.24
CA LYS A 269 0.61 12.64 8.81
C LYS A 269 1.83 13.42 8.32
N THR A 270 2.81 13.69 9.18
CA THR A 270 3.97 14.53 8.86
C THR A 270 5.27 13.86 9.27
N ASN A 271 6.38 14.29 8.68
CA ASN A 271 7.71 13.75 8.97
C ASN A 271 8.17 14.01 10.42
N LEU A 272 9.16 13.23 10.88
CA LEU A 272 9.88 13.44 12.14
C LEU A 272 10.37 14.90 12.21
N LYS A 273 10.27 15.54 13.39
CA LYS A 273 10.64 16.96 13.60
C LYS A 273 9.85 17.95 12.72
N SER A 274 8.61 17.63 12.36
CA SER A 274 7.74 18.56 11.62
C SER A 274 7.22 19.71 12.47
N PHE A 275 7.21 19.53 13.80
CA PHE A 275 6.54 20.40 14.76
C PHE A 275 5.03 20.58 14.51
N ARG A 276 4.39 19.61 13.83
CA ARG A 276 2.97 19.67 13.46
C ARG A 276 2.18 18.55 14.10
N ASP A 277 1.15 18.92 14.83
CA ASP A 277 0.09 18.04 15.30
C ASP A 277 -0.87 17.73 14.14
N ARG A 278 -0.70 16.55 13.53
CA ARG A 278 -1.55 16.04 12.44
C ARG A 278 -1.65 14.52 12.52
N HIS A 279 -2.76 14.01 13.06
CA HIS A 279 -2.98 12.58 13.26
C HIS A 279 -3.34 11.84 11.96
N ALA A 280 -2.79 10.64 11.80
CA ALA A 280 -3.16 9.59 10.87
C ALA A 280 -3.68 8.38 11.65
N ASN A 281 -4.48 7.54 10.99
CA ASN A 281 -4.83 6.21 11.52
C ASN A 281 -3.57 5.35 11.68
N ILE A 282 -3.61 4.41 12.61
CA ILE A 282 -2.54 3.48 12.96
C ILE A 282 -1.96 2.82 11.71
N GLY A 283 -0.66 2.96 11.50
CA GLY A 283 0.08 2.38 10.38
C GLY A 283 -0.06 3.11 9.04
N LYS A 284 -0.87 4.17 8.94
CA LYS A 284 -1.10 4.94 7.70
C LYS A 284 -0.27 6.22 7.60
N GLY A 285 0.50 6.55 8.64
CA GLY A 285 1.35 7.73 8.71
C GLY A 285 2.85 7.40 8.72
N TYR A 286 3.65 8.39 9.10
CA TYR A 286 5.11 8.33 9.09
C TYR A 286 5.69 7.55 10.28
N LEU A 287 4.92 7.27 11.34
CA LEU A 287 5.36 6.37 12.42
C LEU A 287 5.30 4.90 11.97
N GLY A 288 4.30 4.55 11.16
CA GLY A 288 4.11 3.19 10.65
C GLY A 288 3.72 2.20 11.75
N LEU A 289 3.47 0.95 11.33
CA LEU A 289 2.91 -0.07 12.22
C LEU A 289 3.89 -0.58 13.28
N GLU A 290 5.20 -0.55 13.00
CA GLU A 290 6.24 -1.07 13.90
C GLU A 290 6.26 -0.32 15.24
N ALA A 291 6.07 1.01 15.23
CA ALA A 291 6.00 1.81 16.46
C ALA A 291 4.90 1.30 17.40
N PHE A 292 3.73 0.98 16.86
CA PHE A 292 2.59 0.49 17.63
C PHE A 292 2.76 -0.96 18.06
N ARG A 293 3.43 -1.80 17.25
CA ARG A 293 3.82 -3.14 17.66
C ARG A 293 4.75 -3.10 18.87
N LEU A 294 5.74 -2.20 18.87
CA LEU A 294 6.66 -2.01 19.99
C LEU A 294 5.90 -1.56 21.25
N ILE A 295 4.99 -0.60 21.13
CA ILE A 295 4.12 -0.13 22.23
C ILE A 295 3.28 -1.26 22.81
N MET A 296 2.61 -2.03 21.96
CA MET A 296 1.70 -3.11 22.39
C MET A 296 2.44 -4.28 23.06
N ASN A 297 3.76 -4.41 22.83
CA ASN A 297 4.61 -5.45 23.41
C ASN A 297 5.60 -4.93 24.48
N ASP A 298 5.43 -3.70 24.97
CA ASP A 298 6.31 -3.12 26.00
C ASP A 298 5.67 -3.17 27.38
N ASP A 299 6.15 -4.03 28.27
CA ASP A 299 5.60 -4.21 29.63
C ASP A 299 5.54 -2.93 30.47
N ARG A 300 6.39 -1.92 30.18
CA ARG A 300 6.37 -0.61 30.85
C ARG A 300 5.04 0.14 30.65
N LEU A 301 4.29 -0.23 29.62
CA LEU A 301 3.02 0.37 29.23
C LEU A 301 1.81 -0.49 29.62
N ASN A 302 1.98 -1.47 30.51
CA ASN A 302 0.86 -2.25 31.06
C ASN A 302 0.06 -1.39 32.06
N GLU A 303 -1.22 -1.71 32.26
CA GLU A 303 -2.07 -1.10 33.31
C GLU A 303 -2.26 0.42 33.19
N ILE A 304 -2.12 1.00 32.00
CA ILE A 304 -2.44 2.40 31.68
C ILE A 304 -3.41 2.51 30.49
N PRO A 305 -4.21 3.59 30.40
CA PRO A 305 -5.06 3.85 29.24
C PRO A 305 -4.22 4.20 28.00
N LEU A 306 -4.46 3.48 26.91
CA LEU A 306 -3.90 3.73 25.57
C LEU A 306 -5.04 4.19 24.65
N ILE A 307 -5.09 5.47 24.28
CA ILE A 307 -6.26 6.11 23.68
C ILE A 307 -5.98 6.53 22.24
N LEU A 308 -6.81 6.08 21.30
CA LEU A 308 -6.81 6.52 19.90
C LEU A 308 -7.51 7.88 19.74
N GLU A 309 -6.89 8.80 18.99
CA GLU A 309 -7.48 10.07 18.54
C GLU A 309 -7.37 10.24 17.02
N THR A 310 -7.44 9.11 16.31
CA THR A 310 -7.26 9.02 14.88
C THR A 310 -8.46 9.63 14.13
N PRO A 311 -8.27 10.13 12.89
CA PRO A 311 -9.36 10.65 12.08
C PRO A 311 -10.37 9.55 11.71
N VAL A 312 -11.67 9.86 11.83
CA VAL A 312 -12.78 8.98 11.44
C VAL A 312 -13.42 9.45 10.13
N GLY A 313 -13.80 8.51 9.25
CA GLY A 313 -14.44 8.80 7.97
C GLY A 313 -15.89 9.34 8.12
N PRO A 314 -16.47 9.92 7.05
CA PRO A 314 -17.80 10.53 7.09
C PRO A 314 -18.97 9.54 7.25
N ASP A 315 -18.75 8.24 7.01
CA ASP A 315 -19.84 7.26 6.89
C ASP A 315 -20.07 6.36 8.12
N ASP A 316 -19.13 6.25 9.08
CA ASP A 316 -19.41 5.55 10.36
C ASP A 316 -18.33 5.80 11.44
N GLU A 317 -18.56 6.79 12.32
CA GLU A 317 -17.61 7.26 13.37
C GLU A 317 -17.12 6.15 14.35
N LEU A 318 -17.85 5.04 14.50
CA LEU A 318 -17.52 3.99 15.47
C LEU A 318 -16.82 2.78 14.81
N SER A 319 -17.04 2.55 13.52
CA SER A 319 -16.54 1.33 12.84
C SER A 319 -15.03 1.34 12.60
N ASP A 320 -14.40 2.52 12.53
CA ASP A 320 -12.97 2.66 12.28
C ASP A 320 -12.14 2.43 13.55
N TYR A 321 -12.58 2.96 14.70
CA TYR A 321 -11.90 2.72 15.99
C TYR A 321 -11.93 1.24 16.39
N ASP A 322 -13.04 0.56 16.15
CA ASP A 322 -13.16 -0.87 16.45
C ASP A 322 -12.09 -1.70 15.71
N LYS A 323 -11.89 -1.41 14.41
CA LYS A 323 -10.86 -2.05 13.59
C LYS A 323 -9.44 -1.70 14.03
N GLU A 324 -9.19 -0.46 14.43
CA GLU A 324 -7.87 -0.03 14.91
C GLU A 324 -7.54 -0.64 16.28
N ILE A 325 -8.52 -0.78 17.17
CA ILE A 325 -8.37 -1.49 18.45
C ILE A 325 -8.08 -2.97 18.19
N GLU A 326 -8.82 -3.60 17.29
CA GLU A 326 -8.59 -4.99 16.88
C GLU A 326 -7.21 -5.19 16.27
N LEU A 327 -6.77 -4.28 15.39
CA LEU A 327 -5.42 -4.26 14.84
C LEU A 327 -4.36 -4.20 15.96
N LEU A 328 -4.50 -3.27 16.90
CA LEU A 328 -3.53 -3.10 17.99
C LEU A 328 -3.41 -4.34 18.88
N TYR A 329 -4.52 -4.97 19.27
CA TYR A 329 -4.46 -6.24 20.01
C TYR A 329 -3.89 -7.37 19.14
N GLY A 330 -4.13 -7.35 17.83
CA GLY A 330 -3.52 -8.28 16.88
C GLY A 330 -2.00 -8.16 16.79
N LEU A 331 -1.40 -7.04 17.20
CA LEU A 331 0.07 -6.88 17.21
C LEU A 331 0.74 -7.51 18.44
N VAL A 332 -0.02 -7.93 19.45
CA VAL A 332 0.51 -8.53 20.68
C VAL A 332 1.07 -9.93 20.36
N GLY A 333 2.32 -10.18 20.74
CA GLY A 333 2.99 -11.47 20.53
C GLY A 333 3.47 -11.73 19.09
N ILE A 334 3.16 -10.84 18.13
CA ILE A 334 3.65 -10.98 16.74
C ILE A 334 5.04 -10.37 16.61
N ASP A 335 6.00 -11.17 16.15
CA ASP A 335 7.34 -10.69 15.78
C ASP A 335 7.36 -10.02 14.39
N HIS A 336 8.35 -9.15 14.18
CA HIS A 336 8.49 -8.38 12.95
C HIS A 336 8.66 -9.27 11.70
N GLU A 337 9.34 -10.42 11.83
CA GLU A 337 9.56 -11.37 10.74
C GLU A 337 8.24 -12.00 10.27
N THR A 338 7.34 -12.29 11.21
CA THR A 338 6.00 -12.83 10.94
C THR A 338 5.17 -11.82 10.16
N ILE A 339 5.15 -10.54 10.56
CA ILE A 339 4.46 -9.48 9.80
C ILE A 339 5.04 -9.35 8.40
N ILE A 340 6.37 -9.34 8.28
CA ILE A 340 7.05 -9.27 6.98
C ILE A 340 6.66 -10.45 6.09
N ARG A 341 6.70 -11.69 6.60
CA ARG A 341 6.27 -12.88 5.84
C ARG A 341 4.80 -12.80 5.44
N LEU A 342 3.95 -12.24 6.30
CA LEU A 342 2.54 -12.04 6.02
C LEU A 342 2.34 -11.04 4.88
N LEU A 343 3.04 -9.90 4.94
CA LEU A 343 3.01 -8.86 3.91
C LEU A 343 3.62 -9.32 2.58
N TYR A 344 4.68 -10.14 2.60
CA TYR A 344 5.28 -10.71 1.37
C TYR A 344 4.37 -11.71 0.65
N ASN A 345 3.41 -12.30 1.36
CA ASN A 345 2.52 -13.31 0.81
C ASN A 345 1.13 -12.77 0.44
N ILE A 346 0.87 -11.50 0.75
CA ILE A 346 -0.33 -10.78 0.33
C ILE A 346 0.04 -9.95 -0.90
N GLY A 347 -0.41 -10.41 -2.07
CA GLY A 347 -0.25 -9.72 -3.35
C GLY A 347 -1.43 -8.81 -3.72
N SER A 348 -2.60 -8.96 -3.09
CA SER A 348 -3.78 -8.15 -3.41
C SER A 348 -4.67 -7.79 -2.22
N ARG A 349 -5.45 -6.71 -2.35
CA ARG A 349 -6.48 -6.30 -1.37
C ARG A 349 -7.51 -7.42 -1.08
N LYS A 350 -7.79 -8.25 -2.07
CA LYS A 350 -8.71 -9.39 -1.94
C LYS A 350 -8.16 -10.47 -1.01
N GLU A 351 -6.86 -10.73 -1.08
CA GLU A 351 -6.16 -11.67 -0.19
C GLU A 351 -6.09 -11.14 1.25
N VAL A 352 -5.96 -9.82 1.44
CA VAL A 352 -6.08 -9.17 2.76
C VAL A 352 -7.48 -9.40 3.36
N GLU A 353 -8.53 -9.23 2.56
CA GLU A 353 -9.92 -9.39 3.04
C GLU A 353 -10.26 -10.85 3.36
N GLN A 354 -9.75 -11.81 2.57
CA GLN A 354 -9.82 -13.23 2.91
C GLN A 354 -9.08 -13.55 4.21
N TYR A 355 -7.86 -13.03 4.36
CA TYR A 355 -7.07 -13.16 5.58
C TYR A 355 -7.84 -12.64 6.80
N LEU A 356 -8.32 -11.39 6.77
CA LEU A 356 -9.05 -10.78 7.90
C LEU A 356 -10.32 -11.57 8.27
N ARG A 357 -11.01 -12.17 7.29
CA ARG A 357 -12.18 -13.03 7.53
C ARG A 357 -11.82 -14.31 8.27
N HIS A 358 -10.70 -14.94 7.95
CA HIS A 358 -10.26 -16.17 8.60
C HIS A 358 -9.82 -15.94 10.06
N PHE A 359 -9.33 -14.74 10.36
CA PHE A 359 -8.91 -14.32 11.70
C PHE A 359 -10.05 -13.86 12.59
N SER A 360 -11.04 -13.16 12.01
CA SER A 360 -12.20 -12.63 12.74
C SER A 360 -13.27 -13.69 13.03
N SER A 361 -13.14 -14.88 12.45
CA SER A 361 -14.02 -16.02 12.74
C SER A 361 -13.69 -16.61 14.12
N VAL A 362 -14.69 -16.70 15.00
CA VAL A 362 -14.63 -17.32 16.34
C VAL A 362 -14.34 -18.84 16.27
N GLU A 363 -14.27 -19.44 15.06
CA GLU A 363 -14.07 -20.88 14.82
C GLU A 363 -12.63 -21.24 14.37
N SER A 364 -11.58 -20.66 14.96
CA SER A 364 -10.17 -20.97 14.62
C SER A 364 -9.80 -22.47 14.68
N GLN A 365 -10.63 -23.29 15.34
CA GLN A 365 -10.50 -24.75 15.45
C GLN A 365 -10.84 -25.52 14.16
N LYS A 366 -11.57 -24.92 13.22
CA LYS A 366 -12.01 -25.53 11.95
C LYS A 366 -11.19 -25.04 10.76
N PHE A 367 -10.00 -24.51 11.00
CA PHE A 367 -9.25 -23.82 9.94
C PHE A 367 -8.73 -24.78 8.87
N ALA A 368 -7.86 -25.73 9.24
CA ALA A 368 -7.23 -26.62 8.27
C ALA A 368 -6.88 -28.00 8.82
N VAL A 369 -7.06 -29.03 8.00
CA VAL A 369 -6.48 -30.38 8.17
C VAL A 369 -5.31 -30.52 7.20
N ILE A 370 -4.10 -30.75 7.71
CA ILE A 370 -2.88 -30.85 6.90
C ILE A 370 -2.36 -32.28 6.96
N LYS A 371 -2.47 -33.00 5.85
CA LYS A 371 -1.82 -34.30 5.66
C LYS A 371 -0.38 -34.11 5.20
N VAL A 372 0.56 -34.64 5.97
CA VAL A 372 2.00 -34.62 5.68
C VAL A 372 2.44 -36.00 5.17
N GLY A 373 3.04 -36.05 3.98
CA GLY A 373 3.67 -37.26 3.47
C GLY A 373 4.95 -37.59 4.25
N GLY A 374 5.24 -38.88 4.46
CA GLY A 374 6.43 -39.30 5.22
C GLY A 374 7.75 -38.77 4.65
N ALA A 375 7.87 -38.62 3.33
CA ALA A 375 9.07 -38.07 2.70
C ALA A 375 9.34 -36.60 3.08
N VAL A 376 8.27 -35.80 3.27
CA VAL A 376 8.38 -34.40 3.71
C VAL A 376 8.98 -34.31 5.11
N LEU A 377 8.71 -35.29 6.00
CA LEU A 377 9.31 -35.35 7.35
C LEU A 377 10.79 -35.74 7.34
N SER A 378 11.25 -36.40 6.27
CA SER A 378 12.67 -36.73 6.08
C SER A 378 13.42 -35.55 5.48
N ASP A 379 12.88 -34.98 4.40
CA ASP A 379 13.65 -34.13 3.48
C ASP A 379 13.40 -32.64 3.66
N GLU A 380 12.22 -32.26 4.19
CA GLU A 380 11.76 -30.86 4.30
C GLU A 380 11.28 -30.49 5.71
N LEU A 381 11.75 -31.19 6.75
CA LEU A 381 11.24 -31.02 8.13
C LEU A 381 11.33 -29.58 8.64
N ASP A 382 12.47 -28.91 8.46
CA ASP A 382 12.65 -27.53 8.92
C ASP A 382 11.76 -26.55 8.16
N THR A 383 11.59 -26.77 6.85
CA THR A 383 10.68 -25.97 6.01
C THR A 383 9.23 -26.16 6.44
N LEU A 384 8.82 -27.41 6.69
CA LEU A 384 7.49 -27.75 7.20
C LEU A 384 7.23 -27.11 8.56
N ALA A 385 8.15 -27.27 9.51
CA ALA A 385 8.02 -26.70 10.85
C ALA A 385 7.92 -25.17 10.79
N SER A 386 8.79 -24.52 10.00
CA SER A 386 8.76 -23.07 9.76
C SER A 386 7.42 -22.59 9.19
N SER A 387 6.88 -23.30 8.19
CA SER A 387 5.59 -22.96 7.59
C SER A 387 4.42 -23.15 8.55
N ILE A 388 4.42 -24.21 9.36
CA ILE A 388 3.38 -24.45 10.36
C ILE A 388 3.48 -23.45 11.53
N THR A 389 4.70 -23.15 12.00
CA THR A 389 4.95 -22.12 13.01
C THR A 389 4.44 -20.76 12.56
N PHE A 390 4.64 -20.40 11.29
CA PHE A 390 4.07 -19.18 10.74
C PHE A 390 2.54 -19.14 10.91
N LEU A 391 1.83 -20.22 10.54
CA LEU A 391 0.38 -20.31 10.72
C LEU A 391 -0.04 -20.12 12.19
N ASN A 392 0.69 -20.73 13.12
CA ASN A 392 0.41 -20.59 14.54
C ASN A 392 0.69 -19.19 15.10
N ARG A 393 1.77 -18.53 14.67
CA ARG A 393 2.08 -17.15 15.08
C ARG A 393 1.06 -16.16 14.58
N VAL A 394 0.43 -16.47 13.46
CA VAL A 394 -0.72 -15.73 12.95
C VAL A 394 -2.03 -16.33 13.52
N GLY A 395 -2.04 -16.94 14.70
CA GLY A 395 -3.27 -17.31 15.41
C GLY A 395 -4.09 -18.47 14.82
N LEU A 396 -3.57 -19.22 13.84
CA LEU A 396 -4.24 -20.37 13.24
C LEU A 396 -3.77 -21.69 13.87
N TYR A 397 -4.68 -22.65 14.01
CA TYR A 397 -4.40 -23.94 14.65
C TYR A 397 -4.62 -25.11 13.67
N PRO A 398 -3.70 -25.32 12.70
CA PRO A 398 -3.82 -26.45 11.79
C PRO A 398 -3.72 -27.78 12.53
N ILE A 399 -4.55 -28.73 12.11
CA ILE A 399 -4.54 -30.10 12.62
C ILE A 399 -3.69 -30.94 11.67
N VAL A 400 -2.56 -31.42 12.17
CA VAL A 400 -1.53 -32.05 11.32
C VAL A 400 -1.62 -33.56 11.47
N LEU A 401 -1.81 -34.27 10.37
CA LEU A 401 -1.80 -35.73 10.30
C LEU A 401 -0.63 -36.18 9.43
N HIS A 402 0.23 -37.07 9.92
CA HIS A 402 1.38 -37.52 9.12
C HIS A 402 1.40 -39.03 8.86
N GLY A 403 2.03 -39.39 7.73
CA GLY A 403 2.44 -40.76 7.41
C GLY A 403 3.93 -41.00 7.70
N ALA A 404 4.41 -42.23 7.48
CA ALA A 404 5.83 -42.59 7.63
C ALA A 404 6.31 -43.64 6.61
N GLY A 405 5.82 -43.56 5.37
CA GLY A 405 6.02 -44.58 4.34
C GLY A 405 7.48 -44.92 4.02
N PRO A 406 8.31 -43.94 3.59
CA PRO A 406 9.73 -44.19 3.25
C PRO A 406 10.56 -44.72 4.43
N GLN A 407 10.36 -44.14 5.62
CA GLN A 407 11.05 -44.53 6.85
C GLN A 407 10.74 -45.98 7.23
N MET A 408 9.46 -46.36 7.12
CA MET A 408 9.01 -47.72 7.41
C MET A 408 9.59 -48.73 6.39
N ASN A 409 9.66 -48.40 5.10
CA ASN A 409 10.27 -49.30 4.10
C ASN A 409 11.73 -49.60 4.43
N LYS A 410 12.50 -48.55 4.75
CA LYS A 410 13.92 -48.69 5.10
C LYS A 410 14.12 -49.62 6.31
N LEU A 411 13.33 -49.44 7.36
CA LEU A 411 13.45 -50.25 8.58
C LEU A 411 12.94 -51.69 8.39
N LEU A 412 11.95 -51.92 7.52
CA LEU A 412 11.52 -53.26 7.15
C LEU A 412 12.63 -54.01 6.41
N GLU A 413 13.29 -53.35 5.45
CA GLU A 413 14.45 -53.91 4.73
C GLU A 413 15.60 -54.24 5.69
N GLU A 414 15.94 -53.33 6.62
CA GLU A 414 16.96 -53.56 7.65
C GLU A 414 16.60 -54.72 8.60
N ALA A 415 15.32 -54.94 8.87
CA ALA A 415 14.80 -56.04 9.70
C ALA A 415 14.61 -57.36 8.93
N GLY A 416 14.99 -57.40 7.64
CA GLY A 416 14.85 -58.55 6.75
C GLY A 416 13.40 -58.91 6.44
N VAL A 417 12.48 -57.94 6.47
CA VAL A 417 11.05 -58.11 6.16
C VAL A 417 10.78 -57.48 4.80
N GLU A 418 10.47 -58.29 3.78
CA GLU A 418 10.12 -57.75 2.46
C GLU A 418 8.75 -57.05 2.48
N PRO A 419 8.63 -55.80 2.02
CA PRO A 419 7.36 -55.11 1.91
C PRO A 419 6.39 -55.79 0.95
N ASN A 420 5.27 -56.32 1.45
CA ASN A 420 4.22 -56.91 0.62
C ASN A 420 3.05 -55.93 0.39
N TYR A 421 2.58 -55.85 -0.85
CA TYR A 421 1.46 -55.01 -1.25
C TYR A 421 0.43 -55.82 -2.04
N ILE A 422 -0.84 -55.74 -1.61
CA ILE A 422 -1.98 -56.30 -2.33
C ILE A 422 -2.96 -55.16 -2.60
N ASP A 423 -3.35 -54.97 -3.86
CA ASP A 423 -4.23 -53.88 -4.30
C ASP A 423 -3.74 -52.46 -3.90
N GLY A 424 -2.42 -52.27 -3.82
CA GLY A 424 -1.80 -51.02 -3.39
C GLY A 424 -1.84 -50.76 -1.87
N ILE A 425 -2.37 -51.71 -1.09
CA ILE A 425 -2.41 -51.67 0.37
C ILE A 425 -1.27 -52.53 0.91
N ARG A 426 -0.53 -51.97 1.88
CA ARG A 426 0.55 -52.72 2.56
C ARG A 426 -0.03 -53.78 3.47
N VAL A 427 0.27 -55.03 3.19
CA VAL A 427 -0.06 -56.13 4.12
C VAL A 427 0.77 -55.93 5.38
N THR A 428 0.09 -55.86 6.53
CA THR A 428 0.73 -55.52 7.81
C THR A 428 0.58 -56.71 8.75
N ASP A 429 1.62 -57.54 8.88
CA ASP A 429 1.66 -58.60 9.89
C ASP A 429 2.10 -58.06 11.28
N ALA A 430 2.23 -58.92 12.28
CA ALA A 430 2.57 -58.50 13.64
C ALA A 430 3.94 -57.80 13.71
N LYS A 431 4.94 -58.33 12.98
CA LYS A 431 6.30 -57.78 12.95
C LYS A 431 6.34 -56.44 12.21
N THR A 432 5.61 -56.33 11.10
CA THR A 432 5.44 -55.09 10.34
C THR A 432 4.73 -54.03 11.17
N LEU A 433 3.70 -54.41 11.95
CA LEU A 433 2.98 -53.49 12.83
C LEU A 433 3.87 -52.96 13.97
N GLU A 434 4.70 -53.82 14.56
CA GLU A 434 5.66 -53.43 15.59
C GLU A 434 6.62 -52.33 15.07
N ILE A 435 7.20 -52.57 13.90
CA ILE A 435 8.09 -51.61 13.23
C ILE A 435 7.32 -50.34 12.88
N ALA A 436 6.14 -50.46 12.26
CA ALA A 436 5.30 -49.32 11.88
C ALA A 436 5.01 -48.43 13.10
N ARG A 437 4.58 -49.02 14.22
CA ARG A 437 4.29 -48.28 15.46
C ARG A 437 5.50 -47.52 15.97
N GLY A 438 6.68 -48.16 16.02
CA GLY A 438 7.91 -47.50 16.45
C GLY A 438 8.25 -46.28 15.58
N VAL A 439 8.16 -46.44 14.26
CA VAL A 439 8.43 -45.37 13.29
C VAL A 439 7.44 -44.22 13.42
N PHE A 440 6.14 -44.50 13.51
CA PHE A 440 5.13 -43.45 13.65
C PHE A 440 5.33 -42.61 14.91
N LEU A 441 5.66 -43.25 16.05
CA LEU A 441 5.94 -42.54 17.29
C LEU A 441 7.19 -41.65 17.17
N GLN A 442 8.26 -42.17 16.56
CA GLN A 442 9.50 -41.44 16.36
C GLN A 442 9.30 -40.22 15.45
N GLU A 443 8.66 -40.40 14.29
CA GLU A 443 8.42 -39.30 13.35
C GLU A 443 7.43 -38.27 13.90
N ASN A 444 6.45 -38.70 14.72
CA ASN A 444 5.53 -37.80 15.40
C ASN A 444 6.27 -36.85 16.36
N LEU A 445 7.13 -37.44 17.21
CA LEU A 445 7.89 -36.67 18.19
C LEU A 445 8.92 -35.76 17.50
N LYS A 446 9.56 -36.24 16.42
CA LYS A 446 10.50 -35.45 15.61
C LYS A 446 9.88 -34.16 15.07
N LEU A 447 8.64 -34.22 14.59
CA LEU A 447 7.91 -33.03 14.14
C LEU A 447 7.53 -32.10 15.30
N VAL A 448 7.08 -32.66 16.43
CA VAL A 448 6.77 -31.89 17.64
C VAL A 448 8.01 -31.13 18.14
N GLU A 449 9.15 -31.79 18.27
CA GLU A 449 10.42 -31.17 18.69
C GLU A 449 10.87 -30.07 17.73
N ALA A 450 10.66 -30.25 16.41
CA ALA A 450 10.99 -29.23 15.43
C ALA A 450 10.10 -27.97 15.60
N LEU A 451 8.81 -28.15 15.87
CA LEU A 451 7.87 -27.04 16.13
C LEU A 451 8.18 -26.33 17.46
N GLU A 452 8.44 -27.08 18.53
CA GLU A 452 8.77 -26.52 19.84
C GLU A 452 10.09 -25.74 19.82
N ARG A 453 11.08 -26.20 19.04
CA ARG A 453 12.34 -25.47 18.84
C ARG A 453 12.14 -24.09 18.22
N LEU A 454 11.09 -23.91 17.42
CA LEU A 454 10.70 -22.64 16.83
C LEU A 454 9.74 -21.81 17.72
N GLY A 455 9.46 -22.29 18.93
CA GLY A 455 8.60 -21.64 19.91
C GLY A 455 7.11 -21.90 19.70
N THR A 456 6.73 -22.90 18.89
CA THR A 456 5.32 -23.26 18.67
C THR A 456 4.91 -24.41 19.58
N PRO A 457 3.94 -24.22 20.49
CA PRO A 457 3.40 -25.32 21.29
C PRO A 457 2.75 -26.38 20.39
N ALA A 458 3.18 -27.63 20.51
CA ALA A 458 2.64 -28.76 19.77
C ALA A 458 2.35 -29.92 20.71
N ARG A 459 1.29 -30.69 20.45
CA ARG A 459 0.91 -31.86 21.25
C ARG A 459 1.02 -33.12 20.40
N PRO A 460 1.86 -34.10 20.78
CA PRO A 460 1.89 -35.41 20.12
C PRO A 460 0.60 -36.17 20.45
N ILE A 461 -0.10 -36.65 19.42
CA ILE A 461 -1.32 -37.47 19.54
C ILE A 461 -1.10 -38.76 18.74
N PRO A 462 -0.43 -39.76 19.32
CA PRO A 462 -0.05 -40.97 18.59
C PRO A 462 -1.19 -41.99 18.44
N SER A 463 -2.27 -41.85 19.20
CA SER A 463 -3.37 -42.81 19.26
C SER A 463 -4.63 -42.16 19.88
N GLY A 464 -5.77 -42.87 19.88
CA GLY A 464 -7.02 -42.41 20.52
C GLY A 464 -7.90 -41.46 19.70
N VAL A 465 -7.53 -41.18 18.44
CA VAL A 465 -8.34 -40.37 17.50
C VAL A 465 -9.16 -41.24 16.56
N PHE A 466 -8.54 -42.24 15.92
CA PHE A 466 -9.21 -43.08 14.92
C PHE A 466 -9.65 -44.41 15.53
N ILE A 467 -10.95 -44.72 15.42
CA ILE A 467 -11.50 -46.05 15.70
C ILE A 467 -11.64 -46.79 14.38
N ALA A 468 -11.18 -48.05 14.32
CA ALA A 468 -11.25 -48.87 13.12
C ALA A 468 -11.56 -50.34 13.42
N ASP A 469 -12.22 -50.99 12.48
CA ASP A 469 -12.28 -52.45 12.41
C ASP A 469 -11.22 -52.98 11.44
N TYR A 470 -10.96 -54.29 11.43
CA TYR A 470 -10.09 -54.90 10.42
C TYR A 470 -10.68 -54.70 9.02
N LEU A 471 -9.87 -54.21 8.07
CA LEU A 471 -10.29 -54.05 6.69
C LEU A 471 -10.60 -55.42 6.04
N ASP A 472 -9.65 -56.34 6.16
CA ASP A 472 -9.77 -57.76 5.87
C ASP A 472 -8.59 -58.44 6.57
N ARG A 473 -8.86 -59.16 7.65
CA ARG A 473 -7.81 -59.70 8.52
C ARG A 473 -7.02 -60.82 7.84
N GLU A 474 -7.66 -61.62 7.00
CA GLU A 474 -7.00 -62.72 6.30
C GLU A 474 -6.13 -62.19 5.15
N LYS A 475 -6.60 -61.14 4.46
CA LYS A 475 -5.91 -60.59 3.29
C LYS A 475 -4.82 -59.56 3.64
N TYR A 476 -5.07 -58.65 4.58
CA TYR A 476 -4.19 -57.51 4.85
C TYR A 476 -3.56 -57.54 6.25
N GLY A 477 -3.95 -58.46 7.12
CA GLY A 477 -3.45 -58.54 8.50
C GLY A 477 -4.00 -57.42 9.38
N TYR A 478 -3.13 -56.69 10.08
CA TYR A 478 -3.44 -55.59 10.99
C TYR A 478 -3.64 -54.26 10.25
N VAL A 479 -4.46 -54.27 9.21
CA VAL A 479 -4.88 -53.06 8.47
C VAL A 479 -6.31 -52.72 8.82
N GLY A 480 -6.56 -51.44 9.13
CA GLY A 480 -7.84 -50.96 9.62
C GLY A 480 -8.69 -50.24 8.58
N LYS A 481 -10.00 -50.37 8.70
CA LYS A 481 -11.02 -49.51 8.09
C LYS A 481 -11.61 -48.63 9.18
N ILE A 482 -11.41 -47.32 9.08
CA ILE A 482 -11.93 -46.36 10.07
C ILE A 482 -13.45 -46.44 10.11
N THR A 483 -14.00 -46.54 11.32
CA THR A 483 -15.43 -46.57 11.62
C THR A 483 -15.88 -45.38 12.47
N GLY A 484 -14.94 -44.63 13.08
CA GLY A 484 -15.24 -43.41 13.81
C GLY A 484 -14.01 -42.55 14.12
N VAL A 485 -14.26 -41.27 14.42
CA VAL A 485 -13.21 -40.30 14.80
C VAL A 485 -13.59 -39.60 16.11
N HIS A 486 -12.69 -39.63 17.07
CA HIS A 486 -12.81 -38.97 18.38
C HIS A 486 -12.13 -37.60 18.37
N LYS A 487 -12.94 -36.53 18.30
CA LYS A 487 -12.45 -35.14 18.23
C LYS A 487 -11.96 -34.54 19.55
N ARG A 488 -12.35 -35.12 20.70
CA ARG A 488 -12.12 -34.52 22.04
C ARG A 488 -10.65 -34.21 22.32
N VAL A 489 -9.73 -35.08 21.93
CA VAL A 489 -8.29 -34.90 22.18
C VAL A 489 -7.72 -33.80 21.29
N VAL A 490 -8.19 -33.71 20.05
CA VAL A 490 -7.83 -32.67 19.08
C VAL A 490 -8.33 -31.30 19.57
N GLU A 491 -9.62 -31.20 19.93
CA GLU A 491 -10.23 -29.99 20.48
C GLU A 491 -9.53 -29.55 21.78
N ALA A 492 -9.19 -30.48 22.67
CA ALA A 492 -8.47 -30.17 23.90
C ALA A 492 -7.04 -29.66 23.66
N SER A 493 -6.39 -30.05 22.56
CA SER A 493 -5.09 -29.50 22.17
C SER A 493 -5.23 -28.05 21.73
N VAL A 494 -6.14 -27.80 20.80
CA VAL A 494 -6.38 -26.46 20.24
C VAL A 494 -6.85 -25.48 21.31
N ASN A 495 -7.77 -25.89 22.18
CA ASN A 495 -8.24 -25.08 23.32
C ASN A 495 -7.12 -24.68 24.30
N SER A 496 -6.06 -25.49 24.40
CA SER A 496 -4.89 -25.20 25.23
C SER A 496 -3.80 -24.40 24.51
N GLY A 497 -4.05 -23.97 23.27
CA GLY A 497 -3.08 -23.23 22.47
C GLY A 497 -1.97 -24.08 21.84
N ALA A 498 -2.16 -25.40 21.75
CA ALA A 498 -1.16 -26.32 21.17
C ALA A 498 -1.64 -26.98 19.87
N LEU A 499 -0.77 -27.05 18.87
CA LEU A 499 -1.04 -27.71 17.60
C LEU A 499 -1.15 -29.23 17.77
N PRO A 500 -2.27 -29.87 17.38
CA PRO A 500 -2.41 -31.31 17.45
C PRO A 500 -1.66 -32.00 16.31
N ILE A 501 -0.70 -32.86 16.65
CA ILE A 501 0.12 -33.63 15.69
C ILE A 501 -0.24 -35.12 15.78
N LEU A 502 -1.00 -35.61 14.80
CA LEU A 502 -1.60 -36.94 14.77
C LEU A 502 -0.80 -37.92 13.90
N THR A 503 -0.75 -39.19 14.32
CA THR A 503 -0.36 -40.32 13.47
C THR A 503 -1.59 -40.87 12.73
N SER A 504 -1.39 -41.63 11.64
CA SER A 504 -2.47 -42.34 10.94
C SER A 504 -2.74 -43.75 11.50
N LEU A 505 -2.45 -44.00 12.78
CA LEU A 505 -2.76 -45.26 13.45
C LEU A 505 -4.19 -45.23 13.99
N ALA A 506 -4.92 -46.34 13.84
CA ALA A 506 -6.25 -46.51 14.40
C ALA A 506 -6.26 -47.64 15.44
N GLU A 507 -7.32 -47.69 16.23
CA GLU A 507 -7.51 -48.71 17.25
C GLU A 507 -8.88 -49.36 17.12
N THR A 508 -8.94 -50.68 17.29
CA THR A 508 -10.23 -51.36 17.51
C THR A 508 -10.84 -50.92 18.83
N PRO A 509 -12.16 -51.08 19.04
CA PRO A 509 -12.78 -50.84 20.34
C PRO A 509 -12.15 -51.63 21.51
N SER A 510 -11.45 -52.74 21.21
CA SER A 510 -10.73 -53.55 22.19
C SER A 510 -9.30 -53.08 22.50
N GLY A 511 -8.80 -52.06 21.81
CA GLY A 511 -7.45 -51.49 22.00
C GLY A 511 -6.36 -52.04 21.08
N GLN A 512 -6.68 -52.96 20.16
CA GLN A 512 -5.71 -53.42 19.15
C GLN A 512 -5.41 -52.30 18.14
N ILE A 513 -4.14 -51.96 17.96
CA ILE A 513 -3.66 -50.99 16.98
C ILE A 513 -3.73 -51.59 15.57
N LEU A 514 -4.17 -50.79 14.61
CA LEU A 514 -4.27 -51.12 13.19
C LEU A 514 -3.59 -50.02 12.36
N ASN A 515 -2.90 -50.44 11.31
CA ASN A 515 -2.33 -49.54 10.32
C ASN A 515 -3.43 -49.02 9.39
N VAL A 516 -3.45 -47.71 9.12
CA VAL A 516 -4.41 -47.08 8.21
C VAL A 516 -3.70 -46.17 7.22
N ASN A 517 -4.22 -46.10 6.00
CA ASN A 517 -3.75 -45.16 4.99
C ASN A 517 -3.95 -43.71 5.46
N ALA A 518 -2.87 -42.92 5.42
CA ALA A 518 -2.89 -41.53 5.89
C ALA A 518 -3.82 -40.60 5.10
N ASP A 519 -4.04 -40.85 3.80
CA ASP A 519 -4.98 -40.06 2.99
C ASP A 519 -6.44 -40.39 3.39
N VAL A 520 -6.74 -41.67 3.66
CA VAL A 520 -8.06 -42.09 4.19
C VAL A 520 -8.30 -41.48 5.56
N ALA A 521 -7.31 -41.56 6.46
CA ALA A 521 -7.41 -40.96 7.79
C ALA A 521 -7.59 -39.44 7.75
N ALA A 522 -6.92 -38.73 6.81
CA ALA A 522 -7.12 -37.30 6.61
C ALA A 522 -8.54 -36.99 6.15
N GLY A 523 -9.08 -37.79 5.22
CA GLY A 523 -10.45 -37.68 4.74
C GLY A 523 -11.48 -37.86 5.85
N GLU A 524 -11.38 -38.92 6.64
CA GLU A 524 -12.30 -39.19 7.75
C GLU A 524 -12.23 -38.11 8.83
N LEU A 525 -11.03 -37.61 9.14
CA LEU A 525 -10.85 -36.50 10.05
C LEU A 525 -11.52 -35.22 9.52
N ALA A 526 -11.35 -34.92 8.23
CA ALA A 526 -11.97 -33.78 7.58
C ALA A 526 -13.51 -33.88 7.54
N ARG A 527 -14.08 -35.07 7.33
CA ARG A 527 -15.55 -35.30 7.38
C ARG A 527 -16.15 -34.95 8.74
N VAL A 528 -15.42 -35.20 9.83
CA VAL A 528 -15.91 -34.94 11.20
C VAL A 528 -15.68 -33.50 11.65
N LEU A 529 -14.58 -32.88 11.19
CA LEU A 529 -14.21 -31.53 11.61
C LEU A 529 -14.74 -30.42 10.69
N GLU A 530 -15.12 -30.77 9.46
CA GLU A 530 -15.60 -29.86 8.40
C GLU A 530 -14.70 -28.62 8.20
N PRO A 531 -13.38 -28.80 7.94
CA PRO A 531 -12.47 -27.68 7.84
C PRO A 531 -12.71 -26.85 6.57
N LEU A 532 -12.29 -25.58 6.59
CA LEU A 532 -12.30 -24.73 5.39
C LEU A 532 -11.24 -25.17 4.37
N LYS A 533 -10.09 -25.64 4.85
CA LYS A 533 -8.96 -26.07 4.00
C LYS A 533 -8.51 -27.47 4.37
N ILE A 534 -8.28 -28.31 3.36
CA ILE A 534 -7.68 -29.64 3.51
C ILE A 534 -6.44 -29.66 2.64
N ILE A 535 -5.28 -29.91 3.23
CA ILE A 535 -4.01 -29.75 2.52
C ILE A 535 -3.27 -31.07 2.48
N TYR A 536 -2.93 -31.52 1.28
CA TYR A 536 -2.06 -32.67 1.06
C TYR A 536 -0.67 -32.18 0.66
N LEU A 537 0.30 -32.30 1.56
CA LEU A 537 1.69 -31.93 1.29
C LEU A 537 2.41 -33.05 0.53
N SER A 538 3.07 -32.65 -0.56
CA SER A 538 3.87 -33.54 -1.41
C SER A 538 5.08 -32.79 -2.00
N GLU A 539 6.16 -33.52 -2.27
CA GLU A 539 7.38 -32.99 -2.92
C GLU A 539 7.10 -32.36 -4.29
N LYS A 540 6.14 -32.93 -5.04
CA LYS A 540 5.79 -32.46 -6.38
C LYS A 540 5.05 -31.13 -6.37
N GLY A 541 4.51 -30.72 -5.22
CA GLY A 541 3.86 -29.43 -5.06
C GLY A 541 2.58 -29.22 -5.88
N GLY A 542 1.95 -30.27 -6.41
CA GLY A 542 0.71 -30.18 -7.19
C GLY A 542 0.46 -31.37 -8.12
N LEU A 543 -0.66 -31.35 -8.84
CA LEU A 543 -0.98 -32.25 -9.94
C LEU A 543 -0.46 -31.68 -11.26
N LEU A 544 0.10 -32.56 -12.10
CA LEU A 544 0.62 -32.19 -13.42
C LEU A 544 -0.30 -32.70 -14.53
N HIS A 545 -0.49 -31.89 -15.56
CA HIS A 545 -1.17 -32.29 -16.78
C HIS A 545 -0.30 -33.29 -17.56
N GLY A 546 -0.85 -34.45 -17.89
CA GLY A 546 -0.09 -35.60 -18.40
C GLY A 546 0.54 -35.41 -19.79
N GLU A 547 0.00 -34.51 -20.61
CA GLU A 547 0.53 -34.18 -21.95
C GLU A 547 1.42 -32.94 -21.96
N THR A 548 0.97 -31.83 -21.38
CA THR A 548 1.70 -30.55 -21.39
C THR A 548 2.76 -30.45 -20.30
N ASN A 549 2.74 -31.37 -19.32
CA ASN A 549 3.56 -31.37 -18.10
C ASN A 549 3.47 -30.07 -17.28
N LYS A 550 2.48 -29.22 -17.55
CA LYS A 550 2.19 -28.01 -16.77
C LYS A 550 1.44 -28.38 -15.50
N LYS A 551 1.68 -27.65 -14.42
CA LYS A 551 0.91 -27.77 -13.19
C LYS A 551 -0.54 -27.37 -13.44
N ILE A 552 -1.47 -28.11 -12.85
CA ILE A 552 -2.89 -27.77 -12.84
C ILE A 552 -3.11 -26.86 -11.65
N ASP A 553 -3.46 -25.59 -11.88
CA ASP A 553 -3.60 -24.63 -10.79
C ASP A 553 -4.92 -24.82 -10.03
N VAL A 554 -6.04 -25.00 -10.75
CA VAL A 554 -7.38 -25.16 -10.16
C VAL A 554 -8.17 -26.28 -10.86
N ILE A 555 -8.97 -27.03 -10.10
CA ILE A 555 -9.99 -27.97 -10.60
C ILE A 555 -11.35 -27.65 -9.97
N ASN A 556 -12.34 -27.32 -10.80
CA ASN A 556 -13.73 -27.13 -10.36
C ASN A 556 -14.54 -28.41 -10.64
N LEU A 557 -14.76 -29.23 -9.61
CA LEU A 557 -15.28 -30.59 -9.75
C LEU A 557 -16.67 -30.65 -10.40
N ASP A 558 -17.59 -29.74 -10.07
CA ASP A 558 -18.95 -29.77 -10.61
C ASP A 558 -18.97 -29.59 -12.16
N GLU A 559 -17.95 -28.95 -12.73
CA GLU A 559 -17.83 -28.66 -14.17
C GLU A 559 -16.84 -29.61 -14.87
N GLU A 560 -15.67 -29.83 -14.28
CA GLU A 560 -14.51 -30.39 -14.98
C GLU A 560 -14.28 -31.88 -14.68
N TYR A 561 -14.91 -32.44 -13.63
CA TYR A 561 -14.60 -33.80 -13.15
C TYR A 561 -14.77 -34.88 -14.22
N GLU A 562 -15.92 -34.93 -14.88
CA GLU A 562 -16.22 -35.94 -15.91
C GLU A 562 -15.24 -35.83 -17.09
N ASN A 563 -14.89 -34.60 -17.48
CA ASN A 563 -13.93 -34.36 -18.55
C ASN A 563 -12.54 -34.92 -18.17
N TYR A 564 -12.01 -34.57 -17.00
CA TYR A 564 -10.73 -35.10 -16.53
C TYR A 564 -10.74 -36.63 -16.40
N MET A 565 -11.83 -37.23 -15.92
CA MET A 565 -11.94 -38.69 -15.79
C MET A 565 -11.93 -39.41 -17.15
N ALA A 566 -12.48 -38.77 -18.19
CA ALA A 566 -12.48 -39.29 -19.55
C ALA A 566 -11.13 -39.15 -20.27
N GLN A 567 -10.25 -38.24 -19.82
CA GLN A 567 -8.97 -37.98 -20.48
C GLN A 567 -8.02 -39.21 -20.42
N PRO A 568 -7.44 -39.64 -21.56
CA PRO A 568 -6.50 -40.78 -21.61
C PRO A 568 -5.22 -40.55 -20.81
N TRP A 569 -4.76 -39.30 -20.71
CA TRP A 569 -3.50 -38.95 -20.04
C TRP A 569 -3.59 -38.95 -18.52
N VAL A 570 -4.80 -38.91 -17.94
CA VAL A 570 -5.00 -38.98 -16.49
C VAL A 570 -4.78 -40.42 -16.03
N LYS A 571 -3.58 -40.71 -15.54
CA LYS A 571 -3.16 -42.04 -15.10
C LYS A 571 -3.96 -42.53 -13.89
N TYR A 572 -3.96 -43.84 -13.65
CA TYR A 572 -4.70 -44.49 -12.57
C TYR A 572 -4.55 -43.81 -11.20
N GLY A 573 -3.32 -43.50 -10.76
CA GLY A 573 -3.08 -42.83 -9.48
C GLY A 573 -3.66 -41.42 -9.39
N THR A 574 -3.63 -40.65 -10.48
CA THR A 574 -4.25 -39.32 -10.55
C THR A 574 -5.79 -39.43 -10.56
N ARG A 575 -6.36 -40.41 -11.27
CA ARG A 575 -7.81 -40.67 -11.27
C ARG A 575 -8.31 -41.02 -9.87
N LEU A 576 -7.61 -41.92 -9.18
CA LEU A 576 -7.97 -42.34 -7.83
C LEU A 576 -7.98 -41.13 -6.87
N LYS A 577 -6.92 -40.31 -6.90
CA LYS A 577 -6.81 -39.13 -6.04
C LYS A 577 -7.90 -38.08 -6.31
N ILE A 578 -8.21 -37.77 -7.57
CA ILE A 578 -9.29 -36.82 -7.90
C ILE A 578 -10.65 -37.38 -7.46
N ARG A 579 -10.89 -38.69 -7.60
CA ARG A 579 -12.12 -39.34 -7.16
C ARG A 579 -12.30 -39.27 -5.64
N GLU A 580 -11.27 -39.63 -4.88
CA GLU A 580 -11.30 -39.56 -3.40
C GLU A 580 -11.54 -38.12 -2.91
N ILE A 581 -10.89 -37.14 -3.56
CA ILE A 581 -11.08 -35.73 -3.25
C ILE A 581 -12.51 -35.27 -3.57
N LYS A 582 -13.08 -35.73 -4.69
CA LYS A 582 -14.49 -35.46 -5.01
C LYS A 582 -15.42 -36.04 -3.95
N GLU A 583 -15.27 -37.32 -3.64
CA GLU A 583 -16.10 -38.00 -2.63
C GLU A 583 -15.98 -37.34 -1.25
N LEU A 584 -14.81 -36.80 -0.90
CA LEU A 584 -14.63 -36.02 0.32
C LEU A 584 -15.41 -34.70 0.24
N LEU A 585 -15.15 -33.90 -0.80
CA LEU A 585 -15.74 -32.58 -0.94
C LEU A 585 -17.26 -32.61 -1.12
N ASP A 586 -17.84 -33.65 -1.73
CA ASP A 586 -19.28 -33.84 -1.87
C ASP A 586 -20.02 -33.83 -0.51
N HIS A 587 -19.34 -34.25 0.57
CA HIS A 587 -19.88 -34.31 1.93
C HIS A 587 -19.56 -33.08 2.78
N LEU A 588 -18.72 -32.18 2.28
CA LEU A 588 -18.31 -30.97 2.98
C LEU A 588 -19.06 -29.73 2.47
N PRO A 589 -19.09 -28.65 3.27
CA PRO A 589 -19.62 -27.37 2.81
C PRO A 589 -18.94 -26.92 1.51
N ARG A 590 -19.66 -26.21 0.63
CA ARG A 590 -19.10 -25.67 -0.62
C ARG A 590 -17.95 -24.67 -0.39
N SER A 591 -17.86 -24.09 0.80
CA SER A 591 -16.73 -23.24 1.22
C SER A 591 -15.43 -24.02 1.47
N SER A 592 -15.51 -25.34 1.64
CA SER A 592 -14.34 -26.19 1.83
C SER A 592 -13.62 -26.44 0.51
N SER A 593 -12.29 -26.48 0.57
CA SER A 593 -11.43 -26.80 -0.57
C SER A 593 -10.28 -27.72 -0.17
N VAL A 594 -9.83 -28.52 -1.14
CA VAL A 594 -8.65 -29.36 -1.01
C VAL A 594 -7.51 -28.73 -1.79
N ALA A 595 -6.32 -28.64 -1.21
CA ALA A 595 -5.12 -28.17 -1.88
C ALA A 595 -4.02 -29.24 -1.86
N ILE A 596 -3.30 -29.39 -2.96
CA ILE A 596 -2.12 -30.25 -3.07
C ILE A 596 -0.92 -29.34 -3.33
N THR A 597 -0.01 -29.21 -2.37
CA THR A 597 1.12 -28.25 -2.44
C THR A 597 2.38 -28.79 -1.77
N SER A 598 3.45 -28.00 -1.75
CA SER A 598 4.74 -28.30 -1.08
C SER A 598 4.84 -27.56 0.26
N ALA A 599 5.71 -28.03 1.16
CA ALA A 599 5.83 -27.45 2.50
C ALA A 599 6.27 -25.97 2.47
N GLY A 600 7.18 -25.62 1.56
CA GLY A 600 7.65 -24.24 1.37
C GLY A 600 6.60 -23.28 0.81
N GLN A 601 5.54 -23.80 0.19
CA GLN A 601 4.46 -23.02 -0.40
C GLN A 601 3.15 -23.07 0.42
N LEU A 602 3.18 -23.72 1.58
CA LEU A 602 2.00 -23.95 2.43
C LEU A 602 1.27 -22.65 2.79
N HIS A 603 2.01 -21.60 3.14
CA HIS A 603 1.41 -20.33 3.50
C HIS A 603 0.78 -19.63 2.29
N LYS A 604 1.38 -19.68 1.09
CA LYS A 604 0.76 -19.09 -0.12
C LYS A 604 -0.56 -19.78 -0.46
N GLU A 605 -0.60 -21.11 -0.39
CA GLU A 605 -1.79 -21.89 -0.69
C GLU A 605 -2.98 -21.59 0.24
N LEU A 606 -2.69 -21.18 1.47
CA LEU A 606 -3.71 -20.84 2.46
C LEU A 606 -4.30 -19.44 2.28
N PHE A 607 -3.56 -18.53 1.64
CA PHE A 607 -3.90 -17.10 1.60
C PHE A 607 -4.04 -16.52 0.19
N THR A 608 -3.81 -17.29 -0.88
CA THR A 608 -3.97 -16.83 -2.27
C THR A 608 -4.99 -17.65 -3.04
N ASP A 609 -5.72 -16.98 -3.95
CA ASP A 609 -6.74 -17.60 -4.80
C ASP A 609 -6.17 -18.43 -5.96
N TYR A 610 -4.94 -18.10 -6.38
CA TYR A 610 -4.23 -18.82 -7.45
C TYR A 610 -3.41 -19.99 -6.90
N GLY A 611 -3.24 -20.05 -5.57
CA GLY A 611 -2.44 -21.06 -4.89
C GLY A 611 -0.97 -21.07 -5.34
N ALA A 612 -0.22 -21.97 -4.75
CA ALA A 612 1.12 -22.33 -5.20
C ALA A 612 1.22 -23.83 -5.53
N GLY A 613 0.10 -24.56 -5.46
CA GLY A 613 -0.07 -25.94 -5.90
C GLY A 613 -1.29 -26.15 -6.79
N THR A 614 -2.03 -27.22 -6.54
CA THR A 614 -3.32 -27.51 -7.21
C THR A 614 -4.46 -27.37 -6.21
N LEU A 615 -5.35 -26.41 -6.45
CA LEU A 615 -6.55 -26.18 -5.67
C LEU A 615 -7.73 -26.95 -6.29
N ILE A 616 -8.41 -27.76 -5.50
CA ILE A 616 -9.56 -28.57 -5.91
C ILE A 616 -10.75 -28.19 -5.04
N ARG A 617 -11.85 -27.84 -5.67
CA ARG A 617 -13.09 -27.43 -5.00
C ARG A 617 -14.28 -27.93 -5.78
N ARG A 618 -15.45 -27.96 -5.13
CA ARG A 618 -16.71 -28.23 -5.84
C ARG A 618 -16.96 -27.20 -6.93
N GLY A 619 -16.75 -25.93 -6.60
CA GLY A 619 -17.13 -24.81 -7.47
C GLY A 619 -18.64 -24.72 -7.60
N TYR A 620 -19.11 -24.11 -8.68
CA TYR A 620 -20.52 -24.11 -9.07
C TYR A 620 -20.61 -24.52 -10.53
N ARG A 621 -21.67 -25.26 -10.87
CA ARG A 621 -21.99 -25.53 -12.26
C ARG A 621 -22.34 -24.23 -12.96
N LEU A 622 -21.79 -24.05 -14.15
CA LEU A 622 -22.03 -22.88 -14.97
C LEU A 622 -23.14 -23.17 -15.98
N PHE A 623 -23.97 -22.18 -16.23
CA PHE A 623 -25.09 -22.27 -17.15
C PHE A 623 -24.97 -21.19 -18.22
N LYS A 624 -25.28 -21.59 -19.45
CA LYS A 624 -25.49 -20.70 -20.58
C LYS A 624 -26.92 -20.90 -21.09
N TYR A 625 -27.67 -19.81 -21.18
CA TYR A 625 -29.02 -19.78 -21.73
C TYR A 625 -29.02 -18.91 -22.98
N ASN A 626 -29.63 -19.39 -24.06
CA ASN A 626 -29.69 -18.63 -25.33
C ASN A 626 -31.01 -17.84 -25.46
N SER A 627 -31.91 -18.00 -24.50
CA SER A 627 -33.14 -17.22 -24.42
C SER A 627 -33.54 -16.98 -22.96
N VAL A 628 -34.21 -15.85 -22.70
CA VAL A 628 -34.75 -15.55 -21.37
C VAL A 628 -35.74 -16.62 -20.86
N ASN A 629 -36.40 -17.35 -21.77
CA ASN A 629 -37.37 -18.41 -21.41
C ASN A 629 -36.70 -19.69 -20.89
N GLU A 630 -35.41 -19.90 -21.17
CA GLU A 630 -34.63 -21.04 -20.66
C GLU A 630 -34.10 -20.80 -19.25
N ALA A 631 -34.02 -19.54 -18.82
CA ALA A 631 -33.51 -19.15 -17.51
C ALA A 631 -34.64 -18.91 -16.49
N ASP A 632 -34.33 -18.99 -15.18
CA ASP A 632 -35.30 -18.71 -14.12
C ASP A 632 -35.64 -17.21 -14.09
N ASN A 633 -36.78 -16.86 -14.68
CA ASN A 633 -37.27 -15.49 -14.79
C ASN A 633 -37.44 -14.80 -13.42
N ALA A 634 -37.86 -15.53 -12.39
CA ALA A 634 -38.06 -14.94 -11.06
C ALA A 634 -36.73 -14.54 -10.42
N LYS A 635 -35.70 -15.41 -10.52
CA LYS A 635 -34.35 -15.12 -10.04
C LYS A 635 -33.66 -14.03 -10.84
N LEU A 636 -33.77 -14.06 -12.17
CA LEU A 636 -33.24 -13.01 -13.04
C LEU A 636 -33.80 -11.64 -12.67
N GLN A 637 -35.12 -11.56 -12.46
CA GLN A 637 -35.76 -10.31 -12.08
C GLN A 637 -35.30 -9.82 -10.70
N GLN A 638 -35.17 -10.72 -9.72
CA GLN A 638 -34.71 -10.40 -8.36
C GLN A 638 -33.28 -9.82 -8.36
N ILE A 639 -32.37 -10.40 -9.14
CA ILE A 639 -30.97 -9.95 -9.20
C ILE A 639 -30.85 -8.65 -9.99
N LEU A 640 -31.56 -8.54 -11.12
CA LEU A 640 -31.55 -7.32 -11.94
C LEU A 640 -32.13 -6.11 -11.19
N GLN A 641 -33.07 -6.30 -10.25
CA GLN A 641 -33.60 -5.22 -9.40
C GLN A 641 -32.52 -4.54 -8.52
N GLN A 642 -31.41 -5.22 -8.25
CA GLN A 642 -30.29 -4.63 -7.51
C GLN A 642 -29.53 -3.56 -8.31
N SER A 643 -29.65 -3.58 -9.64
CA SER A 643 -28.92 -2.69 -10.56
C SER A 643 -29.82 -1.85 -11.47
N ILE A 644 -31.07 -2.25 -11.69
CA ILE A 644 -32.02 -1.60 -12.61
C ILE A 644 -33.38 -1.42 -11.92
N SER A 645 -33.90 -0.19 -11.91
CA SER A 645 -35.18 0.15 -11.27
C SER A 645 -36.42 -0.48 -11.93
N ASP A 646 -36.37 -0.76 -13.24
CA ASP A 646 -37.45 -1.41 -14.02
C ASP A 646 -36.93 -2.66 -14.75
N SER A 647 -36.68 -3.72 -13.98
CA SER A 647 -36.16 -4.99 -14.48
C SER A 647 -37.12 -5.72 -15.43
N SER A 648 -38.43 -5.54 -15.26
CA SER A 648 -39.46 -6.15 -16.10
C SER A 648 -39.41 -5.62 -17.53
N SER A 649 -39.30 -4.30 -17.70
CA SER A 649 -39.17 -3.67 -19.01
C SER A 649 -37.86 -4.05 -19.70
N TYR A 650 -36.76 -4.14 -18.94
CA TYR A 650 -35.46 -4.58 -19.46
C TYR A 650 -35.51 -6.01 -20.00
N ILE A 651 -36.08 -6.96 -19.25
CA ILE A 651 -36.24 -8.36 -19.69
C ILE A 651 -37.08 -8.45 -20.97
N GLN A 652 -38.18 -7.70 -21.07
CA GLN A 652 -39.00 -7.67 -22.29
C GLN A 652 -38.26 -7.11 -23.50
N GLN A 653 -37.37 -6.13 -23.31
CA GLN A 653 -36.54 -5.59 -24.38
C GLN A 653 -35.41 -6.55 -24.78
N LEU A 654 -34.79 -7.22 -23.81
CA LEU A 654 -33.76 -8.22 -24.03
C LEU A 654 -34.30 -9.38 -24.89
N GLY A 655 -35.52 -9.84 -24.60
CA GLY A 655 -36.21 -10.88 -25.38
C GLY A 655 -36.47 -10.52 -26.85
N LYS A 656 -36.34 -9.25 -27.25
CA LYS A 656 -36.48 -8.80 -28.65
C LYS A 656 -35.15 -8.74 -29.41
N LYS A 657 -34.02 -8.95 -28.73
CA LYS A 657 -32.66 -8.95 -29.31
C LYS A 657 -32.04 -10.34 -29.22
N SER A 658 -31.04 -10.61 -30.04
CA SER A 658 -30.16 -11.78 -29.83
C SER A 658 -29.34 -11.57 -28.56
N HIS A 659 -29.34 -12.55 -27.66
CA HIS A 659 -28.66 -12.49 -26.36
C HIS A 659 -28.23 -13.87 -25.88
N ALA A 660 -27.27 -13.89 -24.96
CA ALA A 660 -26.89 -15.05 -24.16
C ALA A 660 -26.77 -14.63 -22.69
N ILE A 661 -27.25 -15.48 -21.80
CA ILE A 661 -27.22 -15.28 -20.35
C ILE A 661 -26.30 -16.34 -19.77
N TYR A 662 -25.35 -15.90 -18.96
CA TYR A 662 -24.39 -16.74 -18.27
C TYR A 662 -24.61 -16.59 -16.77
N SER A 663 -24.75 -17.69 -16.04
CA SER A 663 -24.82 -17.65 -14.59
C SER A 663 -24.22 -18.91 -13.97
N ASP A 664 -23.90 -18.85 -12.69
CA ASP A 664 -23.69 -20.04 -11.88
C ASP A 664 -25.03 -20.56 -11.31
N GLU A 665 -25.04 -21.79 -10.81
CA GLU A 665 -26.23 -22.44 -10.20
C GLU A 665 -27.00 -21.56 -9.18
N PRO A 666 -26.33 -20.89 -8.21
CA PRO A 666 -27.01 -20.01 -7.25
C PRO A 666 -27.26 -18.60 -7.77
N TYR A 667 -26.78 -18.24 -8.97
CA TYR A 667 -26.77 -16.88 -9.51
C TYR A 667 -26.01 -15.87 -8.63
N GLU A 668 -24.88 -16.28 -8.05
CA GLU A 668 -23.95 -15.35 -7.39
C GLU A 668 -23.22 -14.45 -8.41
N VAL A 669 -23.10 -14.93 -9.65
CA VAL A 669 -22.65 -14.14 -10.81
C VAL A 669 -23.64 -14.30 -11.95
N LEU A 670 -24.07 -13.17 -12.50
CA LEU A 670 -24.94 -13.10 -13.67
C LEU A 670 -24.32 -12.18 -14.72
N ALA A 671 -24.11 -12.70 -15.92
CA ALA A 671 -23.62 -11.95 -17.06
C ALA A 671 -24.57 -12.07 -18.24
N ILE A 672 -24.86 -10.96 -18.91
CA ILE A 672 -25.76 -10.89 -20.07
C ILE A 672 -24.99 -10.25 -21.22
N VAL A 673 -24.83 -11.00 -22.31
CA VAL A 673 -24.22 -10.53 -23.54
C VAL A 673 -25.31 -10.39 -24.60
N SER A 674 -25.39 -9.23 -25.25
CA SER A 674 -26.36 -8.97 -26.32
C SER A 674 -25.68 -8.45 -27.58
N GLN A 675 -26.43 -8.44 -28.69
CA GLN A 675 -25.92 -7.94 -29.96
C GLN A 675 -25.87 -6.40 -29.98
N GLY A 676 -24.67 -5.84 -30.18
CA GLY A 676 -24.44 -4.40 -30.31
C GLY A 676 -24.75 -3.84 -31.70
N ASN A 677 -24.79 -2.51 -31.81
CA ASN A 677 -25.16 -1.79 -33.04
C ASN A 677 -24.19 -1.99 -34.21
N ASN A 678 -22.91 -2.29 -33.94
CA ASN A 678 -21.84 -2.38 -34.95
C ASN A 678 -21.37 -3.82 -35.24
N SER A 679 -22.24 -4.81 -35.08
CA SER A 679 -21.88 -6.25 -35.23
C SER A 679 -20.88 -6.79 -34.21
N ILE A 680 -20.51 -6.00 -33.19
CA ILE A 680 -19.67 -6.43 -32.06
C ILE A 680 -20.59 -6.68 -30.85
N PRO A 681 -20.52 -7.85 -30.20
CA PRO A 681 -21.28 -8.14 -28.99
C PRO A 681 -20.97 -7.17 -27.84
N ILE A 682 -21.97 -6.90 -27.01
CA ILE A 682 -21.86 -6.02 -25.84
C ILE A 682 -22.21 -6.84 -24.59
N LEU A 683 -21.38 -6.76 -23.55
CA LEU A 683 -21.77 -7.20 -22.22
C LEU A 683 -22.66 -6.12 -21.59
N ASP A 684 -23.97 -6.35 -21.64
CA ASP A 684 -24.97 -5.40 -21.14
C ASP A 684 -24.98 -5.33 -19.62
N LYS A 685 -24.82 -6.48 -18.95
CA LYS A 685 -24.84 -6.61 -17.50
C LYS A 685 -23.81 -7.62 -17.04
N PHE A 686 -23.12 -7.29 -15.96
CA PHE A 686 -22.25 -8.20 -15.22
C PHE A 686 -22.45 -7.88 -13.74
N ILE A 687 -23.20 -8.72 -13.05
CA ILE A 687 -23.58 -8.54 -11.66
C ILE A 687 -22.92 -9.67 -10.88
N ALA A 688 -22.10 -9.32 -9.90
CA ALA A 688 -21.41 -10.28 -9.06
C ALA A 688 -21.64 -9.95 -7.58
N SER A 689 -21.99 -10.95 -6.80
CA SER A 689 -22.03 -10.82 -5.35
C SER A 689 -20.61 -10.83 -4.77
N LYS A 690 -20.46 -10.36 -3.53
CA LYS A 690 -19.18 -10.48 -2.80
C LYS A 690 -18.69 -11.93 -2.70
N ASN A 691 -19.59 -12.90 -2.53
CA ASN A 691 -19.22 -14.32 -2.49
C ASN A 691 -18.79 -14.82 -3.88
N GLY A 692 -19.47 -14.41 -4.95
CA GLY A 692 -19.10 -14.75 -6.33
C GLY A 692 -17.71 -14.23 -6.71
N VAL A 693 -17.39 -12.99 -6.33
CA VAL A 693 -16.05 -12.40 -6.51
C VAL A 693 -15.01 -13.15 -5.69
N LEU A 694 -15.24 -13.36 -4.39
CA LEU A 694 -14.29 -14.03 -3.50
C LEU A 694 -14.01 -15.48 -3.90
N ASN A 695 -14.98 -16.18 -4.46
CA ASN A 695 -14.83 -17.56 -4.91
C ASN A 695 -14.39 -17.67 -6.39
N ASN A 696 -13.95 -16.59 -7.05
CA ASN A 696 -13.55 -16.58 -8.48
C ASN A 696 -14.64 -17.11 -9.43
N VAL A 697 -15.91 -16.99 -9.07
CA VAL A 697 -17.02 -17.33 -9.98
C VAL A 697 -17.05 -16.34 -11.15
N THR A 698 -16.64 -15.10 -10.91
CA THR A 698 -16.50 -14.07 -11.95
C THR A 698 -15.54 -14.48 -13.06
N ASP A 699 -14.39 -15.08 -12.71
CA ASP A 699 -13.38 -15.53 -13.68
C ASP A 699 -13.86 -16.74 -14.47
N ASN A 700 -14.55 -17.67 -13.81
CA ASN A 700 -15.15 -18.83 -14.45
C ASN A 700 -16.20 -18.43 -15.51
N ILE A 701 -17.11 -17.52 -15.16
CA ILE A 701 -18.12 -16.99 -16.09
C ILE A 701 -17.44 -16.20 -17.21
N TRP A 702 -16.40 -15.43 -16.91
CA TRP A 702 -15.65 -14.67 -17.92
C TRP A 702 -14.96 -15.59 -18.94
N ALA A 703 -14.31 -16.66 -18.49
CA ALA A 703 -13.67 -17.63 -19.39
C ALA A 703 -14.68 -18.29 -20.35
N MET A 704 -15.89 -18.58 -19.87
CA MET A 704 -17.00 -19.07 -20.70
C MET A 704 -17.42 -18.04 -21.75
N ILE A 705 -17.54 -16.76 -21.36
CA ILE A 705 -17.84 -15.65 -22.27
C ILE A 705 -16.75 -15.47 -23.32
N GLN A 706 -15.46 -15.53 -22.96
CA GLN A 706 -14.34 -15.38 -23.88
C GLN A 706 -14.29 -16.50 -24.93
N LYS A 707 -14.67 -17.72 -24.54
CA LYS A 707 -14.75 -18.86 -25.46
C LYS A 707 -15.85 -18.66 -26.51
N ASP A 708 -16.99 -18.10 -26.11
CA ASP A 708 -18.12 -17.85 -27.01
C ASP A 708 -17.99 -16.57 -27.83
N TYR A 709 -17.33 -15.55 -27.27
CA TYR A 709 -17.14 -14.24 -27.87
C TYR A 709 -15.66 -13.87 -27.88
N PRO A 710 -14.93 -14.13 -28.97
CA PRO A 710 -13.53 -13.73 -29.10
C PRO A 710 -13.34 -12.21 -29.19
N ARG A 711 -14.43 -11.45 -29.39
CA ARG A 711 -14.45 -9.98 -29.40
C ARG A 711 -15.66 -9.49 -28.61
N LEU A 712 -15.46 -8.54 -27.71
CA LEU A 712 -16.51 -8.04 -26.82
C LEU A 712 -16.23 -6.57 -26.45
N THR A 713 -17.30 -5.80 -26.26
CA THR A 713 -17.23 -4.46 -25.65
C THR A 713 -18.15 -4.36 -24.45
N TRP A 714 -17.82 -3.50 -23.49
CA TRP A 714 -18.67 -3.27 -22.31
C TRP A 714 -18.40 -1.91 -21.69
N VAL A 715 -19.34 -1.45 -20.85
CA VAL A 715 -19.24 -0.15 -20.18
C VAL A 715 -19.38 -0.37 -18.68
N ALA A 716 -18.46 0.20 -17.91
CA ALA A 716 -18.54 0.28 -16.46
C ALA A 716 -18.56 1.75 -16.00
N ASP A 717 -19.13 2.02 -14.82
CA ASP A 717 -19.03 3.34 -14.20
C ASP A 717 -17.61 3.55 -13.62
N GLU A 718 -17.15 4.79 -13.53
CA GLU A 718 -15.79 5.11 -13.05
C GLU A 718 -15.55 4.71 -11.58
N ASN A 719 -16.64 4.62 -10.82
CA ASN A 719 -16.69 4.22 -9.41
C ASN A 719 -17.10 2.74 -9.21
N ASP A 720 -17.19 1.94 -10.28
CA ASP A 720 -17.52 0.52 -10.17
C ASP A 720 -16.45 -0.24 -9.35
N GLU A 721 -16.88 -1.04 -8.38
CA GLU A 721 -16.01 -1.84 -7.51
C GLU A 721 -15.16 -2.85 -8.29
N ASN A 722 -15.65 -3.31 -9.45
CA ASN A 722 -14.97 -4.26 -10.33
C ASN A 722 -14.14 -3.60 -11.44
N LYS A 723 -13.95 -2.26 -11.42
CA LYS A 723 -13.23 -1.54 -12.49
C LYS A 723 -11.85 -2.12 -12.79
N SER A 724 -11.05 -2.38 -11.76
CA SER A 724 -9.70 -2.95 -11.93
C SER A 724 -9.77 -4.34 -12.57
N TRP A 725 -10.73 -5.16 -12.15
CA TRP A 725 -10.95 -6.50 -12.69
C TRP A 725 -11.32 -6.46 -14.18
N PHE A 726 -12.14 -5.49 -14.61
CA PHE A 726 -12.45 -5.26 -16.02
C PHE A 726 -11.24 -4.76 -16.82
N PHE A 727 -10.46 -3.83 -16.26
CA PHE A 727 -9.27 -3.30 -16.92
C PHE A 727 -8.26 -4.39 -17.25
N ASP A 728 -7.98 -5.29 -16.30
CA ASP A 728 -7.05 -6.41 -16.46
C ASP A 728 -7.47 -7.40 -17.57
N ARG A 729 -8.77 -7.42 -17.93
CA ARG A 729 -9.38 -8.32 -18.92
C ARG A 729 -9.67 -7.62 -20.26
N SER A 730 -9.19 -6.41 -20.43
CA SER A 730 -9.37 -5.59 -21.65
C SER A 730 -8.07 -5.42 -22.43
N ASP A 731 -8.16 -5.34 -23.76
CA ASP A 731 -7.05 -4.94 -24.62
C ASP A 731 -6.96 -3.40 -24.74
N GLY A 732 -8.06 -2.70 -24.43
CA GLY A 732 -8.10 -1.25 -24.42
C GLY A 732 -9.32 -0.70 -23.68
N SER A 733 -9.20 0.57 -23.31
CA SER A 733 -10.27 1.31 -22.62
C SER A 733 -10.33 2.78 -23.08
N TYR A 734 -11.50 3.39 -22.92
CA TYR A 734 -11.75 4.80 -23.22
C TYR A 734 -12.71 5.41 -22.19
N THR A 735 -12.28 6.48 -21.52
CA THR A 735 -13.05 7.12 -20.45
C THR A 735 -13.71 8.41 -20.92
N SER A 736 -15.01 8.58 -20.64
CA SER A 736 -15.77 9.81 -20.91
C SER A 736 -16.93 9.97 -19.93
N ASN A 737 -17.07 11.18 -19.35
CA ASN A 737 -18.15 11.58 -18.43
C ASN A 737 -18.47 10.58 -17.31
N GLY A 738 -17.45 10.10 -16.58
CA GLY A 738 -17.66 9.20 -15.45
C GLY A 738 -18.01 7.75 -15.82
N LYS A 739 -17.91 7.39 -17.11
CA LYS A 739 -18.04 6.01 -17.60
C LYS A 739 -16.81 5.59 -18.39
N ILE A 740 -16.53 4.29 -18.38
CA ILE A 740 -15.37 3.70 -19.02
C ILE A 740 -15.87 2.62 -19.99
N LEU A 741 -15.59 2.82 -21.28
CA LEU A 741 -15.74 1.80 -22.30
C LEU A 741 -14.51 0.90 -22.27
N PHE A 742 -14.73 -0.40 -22.29
CA PHE A 742 -13.70 -1.44 -22.39
C PHE A 742 -13.95 -2.34 -23.60
N TRP A 743 -12.88 -2.93 -24.14
CA TRP A 743 -12.98 -3.94 -25.19
C TRP A 743 -11.84 -4.95 -25.16
N TYR A 744 -12.06 -6.12 -25.77
CA TYR A 744 -11.00 -7.07 -26.14
C TYR A 744 -11.29 -7.71 -27.51
N GLY A 745 -10.24 -8.23 -28.16
CA GLY A 745 -10.28 -8.94 -29.44
C GLY A 745 -10.50 -8.05 -30.66
N ILE A 746 -10.41 -6.73 -30.53
CA ILE A 746 -10.64 -5.78 -31.64
C ILE A 746 -9.29 -5.25 -32.12
N GLU A 747 -8.79 -5.83 -33.21
CA GLU A 747 -7.47 -5.48 -33.77
C GLU A 747 -7.52 -4.32 -34.79
N ASN A 748 -8.69 -4.05 -35.37
CA ASN A 748 -8.85 -3.01 -36.40
C ASN A 748 -9.11 -1.63 -35.78
N ILE A 749 -8.28 -0.65 -36.15
CA ILE A 749 -8.38 0.74 -35.68
C ILE A 749 -9.69 1.41 -36.08
N ASP A 750 -10.28 1.03 -37.22
CA ASP A 750 -11.56 1.58 -37.68
C ASP A 750 -12.71 1.12 -36.78
N ASP A 751 -12.70 -0.16 -36.37
CA ASP A 751 -13.69 -0.73 -35.46
C ASP A 751 -13.57 -0.12 -34.05
N VAL A 752 -12.34 0.06 -33.55
CA VAL A 752 -12.07 0.77 -32.28
C VAL A 752 -12.57 2.23 -32.35
N THR A 753 -12.34 2.90 -33.47
CA THR A 753 -12.82 4.27 -33.68
C THR A 753 -14.34 4.34 -33.71
N ASN A 754 -15.01 3.36 -34.32
CA ASN A 754 -16.46 3.30 -34.39
C ASN A 754 -17.10 3.03 -33.02
N ILE A 755 -16.58 2.10 -32.22
CA ILE A 755 -17.10 1.86 -30.87
C ILE A 755 -16.90 3.07 -29.94
N ILE A 756 -15.78 3.79 -30.07
CA ILE A 756 -15.52 5.02 -29.29
C ILE A 756 -16.49 6.12 -29.71
N LYS A 757 -16.73 6.29 -31.03
CA LYS A 757 -17.71 7.25 -31.55
C LYS A 757 -19.13 6.92 -31.11
N ASP A 758 -19.53 5.66 -31.13
CA ASP A 758 -20.85 5.21 -30.68
C ASP A 758 -21.02 5.44 -29.18
N PHE A 759 -20.01 5.12 -28.38
CA PHE A 759 -19.99 5.41 -26.96
C PHE A 759 -20.08 6.91 -26.67
N ALA A 760 -19.28 7.73 -27.37
CA ALA A 760 -19.29 9.18 -27.22
C ALA A 760 -20.62 9.79 -27.67
N SER A 761 -21.19 9.34 -28.80
CA SER A 761 -22.46 9.84 -29.34
C SER A 761 -23.67 9.45 -28.49
N ASN A 762 -23.67 8.24 -27.90
CA ASN A 762 -24.68 7.83 -26.92
C ASN A 762 -24.63 8.66 -25.63
N GLN A 763 -23.51 9.33 -25.34
CA GLN A 763 -23.41 10.31 -24.25
C GLN A 763 -23.80 11.75 -24.66
N VAL A 764 -23.79 12.08 -25.97
CA VAL A 764 -24.07 13.42 -26.50
C VAL A 764 -25.58 13.74 -26.59
N VAL A 765 -26.46 12.77 -26.34
CA VAL A 765 -27.91 13.04 -26.19
C VAL A 765 -28.22 13.92 -24.97
N THR A 766 -27.24 14.23 -24.13
CA THR A 766 -27.34 15.23 -23.05
C THR A 766 -26.28 16.32 -23.13
N SER A 767 -26.07 16.96 -24.28
CA SER A 767 -25.76 18.41 -24.38
C SER A 767 -25.31 18.78 -25.79
N SER A 768 -26.07 19.64 -26.46
CA SER A 768 -25.74 20.21 -27.76
C SER A 768 -24.90 21.49 -27.61
N THR A 769 -23.76 21.57 -28.31
CA THR A 769 -23.37 22.74 -29.14
C THR A 769 -22.13 22.47 -30.01
N LYS A 770 -22.22 22.99 -31.25
CA LYS A 770 -21.34 22.93 -32.45
C LYS A 770 -19.93 23.55 -32.18
N SER A 771 -18.84 23.36 -32.93
CA SER A 771 -18.58 23.09 -34.38
C SER A 771 -17.07 22.87 -34.66
N GLY A 772 -16.71 22.07 -35.68
CA GLY A 772 -15.87 22.58 -36.79
C GLY A 772 -14.48 21.95 -37.12
N ASN A 773 -14.48 20.91 -37.96
CA ASN A 773 -13.60 20.56 -39.13
C ASN A 773 -12.05 20.52 -39.00
N ALA A 774 -11.38 19.37 -39.19
CA ALA A 774 -11.01 18.61 -40.44
C ALA A 774 -9.82 19.27 -41.22
N PHE A 775 -8.70 18.59 -41.54
CA PHE A 775 -8.42 17.59 -42.61
C PHE A 775 -7.04 16.89 -42.32
N THR A 776 -6.89 15.54 -42.30
CA THR A 776 -6.38 14.57 -43.34
C THR A 776 -5.03 14.91 -44.01
N LYS A 777 -4.10 14.02 -44.41
CA LYS A 777 -4.00 12.55 -44.58
C LYS A 777 -2.53 12.18 -44.95
N ASN A 778 -2.17 10.92 -44.73
CA ASN A 778 -1.33 10.03 -45.59
C ASN A 778 0.22 9.99 -45.53
N SER A 779 0.70 8.94 -44.84
CA SER A 779 1.30 7.69 -45.39
C SER A 779 2.78 7.61 -45.86
N ARG A 780 3.50 6.69 -45.16
CA ARG A 780 4.38 5.57 -45.67
C ARG A 780 5.76 5.91 -46.31
N LEU A 781 6.85 5.12 -46.31
CA LEU A 781 7.34 3.82 -45.77
C LEU A 781 8.88 3.73 -46.02
N TYR A 782 9.61 3.01 -45.15
CA TYR A 782 10.90 2.25 -45.27
C TYR A 782 12.13 2.73 -46.11
N SER A 783 13.35 2.67 -45.54
CA SER A 783 14.33 1.56 -45.72
C SER A 783 15.77 1.85 -45.19
N THR A 784 16.23 0.94 -44.32
CA THR A 784 17.54 0.26 -44.16
C THR A 784 18.93 0.89 -44.49
N PHE A 785 19.75 0.96 -43.43
CA PHE A 785 21.11 0.38 -43.20
C PHE A 785 22.40 0.86 -43.93
N THR A 786 23.26 1.48 -43.11
CA THR A 786 24.71 1.21 -42.81
C THR A 786 25.77 1.08 -43.91
N SER A 787 26.93 1.73 -43.68
CA SER A 787 28.24 1.04 -43.53
C SER A 787 29.42 1.98 -43.16
N LYS A 788 30.07 1.64 -42.03
CA LYS A 788 31.53 1.59 -41.73
C LYS A 788 32.43 2.83 -41.92
N ASN A 789 33.14 3.23 -40.84
CA ASN A 789 34.46 2.69 -40.54
C ASN A 789 35.02 3.12 -39.17
N ASN A 790 35.72 2.19 -38.52
CA ASN A 790 36.47 2.30 -37.27
C ASN A 790 37.77 3.10 -37.45
N ALA A 791 38.18 3.80 -36.39
CA ALA A 791 39.56 3.76 -35.90
C ALA A 791 39.63 4.28 -34.44
N PHE A 792 39.97 3.38 -33.52
CA PHE A 792 40.42 3.72 -32.17
C PHE A 792 41.87 4.20 -32.24
N SER A 793 42.17 5.32 -31.56
CA SER A 793 43.52 5.74 -31.20
C SER A 793 43.49 6.24 -29.76
N SER A 794 44.24 5.55 -28.90
CA SER A 794 44.43 5.82 -27.49
C SER A 794 45.31 7.05 -27.22
N SER A 795 44.92 7.76 -26.16
CA SER A 795 45.72 8.63 -25.29
C SER A 795 46.51 9.78 -25.90
N ASN A 796 46.07 11.00 -25.60
CA ASN A 796 46.97 12.02 -25.07
C ASN A 796 46.26 12.98 -24.09
N LEU A 797 46.84 13.02 -22.90
CA LEU A 797 46.62 14.02 -21.86
C LEU A 797 46.79 15.43 -22.43
N LEU A 798 45.72 16.22 -22.44
CA LEU A 798 45.81 17.67 -22.64
C LEU A 798 45.11 18.40 -21.50
N ARG A 799 45.97 18.81 -20.56
CA ARG A 799 45.96 20.04 -19.75
C ARG A 799 44.74 20.97 -19.97
N ARG A 800 44.03 21.19 -18.86
CA ARG A 800 43.02 22.24 -18.63
C ARG A 800 43.36 23.56 -19.34
N GLN A 801 42.52 23.97 -20.30
CA GLN A 801 42.35 25.37 -20.65
C GLN A 801 41.19 25.92 -19.81
N TYR A 802 41.51 26.75 -18.82
CA TYR A 802 40.51 27.51 -18.07
C TYR A 802 39.93 28.59 -18.98
N SER A 803 38.62 28.60 -19.17
CA SER A 803 37.91 29.71 -19.79
C SER A 803 37.63 30.78 -18.73
N THR A 804 38.05 32.02 -18.99
CA THR A 804 38.11 33.14 -18.03
C THR A 804 37.24 34.33 -18.43
N SER A 805 36.09 34.10 -19.08
CA SER A 805 35.15 35.19 -19.35
C SER A 805 34.59 35.70 -18.01
N THR A 806 34.68 37.01 -17.77
CA THR A 806 34.05 37.68 -16.62
C THR A 806 32.95 38.67 -17.05
N SER A 807 32.72 38.78 -18.36
CA SER A 807 31.71 39.67 -18.93
C SER A 807 30.31 39.19 -18.56
N PRO A 808 29.41 40.05 -18.07
CA PRO A 808 28.03 39.65 -17.80
C PRO A 808 27.31 39.22 -19.08
N ALA A 809 26.51 38.16 -19.02
CA ALA A 809 25.62 37.76 -20.11
C ALA A 809 24.16 37.62 -19.64
N ARG A 810 23.24 38.06 -20.50
CA ARG A 810 21.80 38.08 -20.26
C ARG A 810 21.14 36.83 -20.80
N VAL A 811 20.36 36.19 -19.93
CA VAL A 811 19.67 34.94 -20.21
C VAL A 811 18.17 35.20 -20.30
N ALA A 812 17.53 34.72 -21.37
CA ALA A 812 16.08 34.67 -21.45
C ALA A 812 15.58 33.23 -21.31
N LEU A 813 14.65 33.01 -20.38
CA LEU A 813 14.06 31.70 -20.12
C LEU A 813 12.64 31.63 -20.67
N ILE A 814 12.42 30.80 -21.69
CA ILE A 814 11.10 30.59 -22.29
C ILE A 814 10.50 29.29 -21.72
N GLY A 815 9.36 29.39 -21.02
CA GLY A 815 8.70 28.21 -20.40
C GLY A 815 9.02 28.01 -18.91
N ALA A 816 9.17 29.11 -18.16
CA ALA A 816 9.71 29.08 -16.79
C ALA A 816 8.80 28.49 -15.69
N ARG A 817 7.57 28.08 -16.03
CA ARG A 817 6.59 27.59 -15.04
C ARG A 817 7.00 26.25 -14.40
N GLY A 818 7.63 25.37 -15.16
CA GLY A 818 7.95 24.00 -14.74
C GLY A 818 9.00 23.93 -13.64
N TYR A 819 9.08 22.79 -12.93
CA TYR A 819 10.02 22.57 -11.83
C TYR A 819 11.49 22.81 -12.24
N THR A 820 11.88 22.39 -13.44
CA THR A 820 13.23 22.64 -14.01
C THR A 820 13.51 24.13 -14.19
N GLY A 821 12.53 24.90 -14.70
CA GLY A 821 12.68 26.34 -14.91
C GLY A 821 12.94 27.08 -13.60
N ARG A 822 12.23 26.72 -12.54
CA ARG A 822 12.43 27.30 -11.19
C ARG A 822 13.80 26.99 -10.61
N ASN A 823 14.28 25.74 -10.75
CA ASN A 823 15.62 25.36 -10.31
C ASN A 823 16.70 26.12 -11.08
N LEU A 824 16.53 26.29 -12.39
CA LEU A 824 17.45 27.07 -13.22
C LEU A 824 17.46 28.56 -12.82
N ILE A 825 16.30 29.15 -12.51
CA ILE A 825 16.21 30.53 -11.99
C ILE A 825 17.01 30.67 -10.69
N SER A 826 16.88 29.71 -9.77
CA SER A 826 17.64 29.70 -8.50
C SER A 826 19.16 29.66 -8.75
N LEU A 827 19.62 28.76 -9.63
CA LEU A 827 21.03 28.66 -10.00
C LEU A 827 21.54 29.95 -10.66
N LEU A 828 20.78 30.51 -11.61
CA LEU A 828 21.11 31.79 -12.26
C LEU A 828 21.13 32.95 -11.27
N ASN A 829 20.30 32.94 -10.23
CA ASN A 829 20.34 33.96 -9.18
C ASN A 829 21.68 33.97 -8.42
N THR A 830 22.30 32.80 -8.25
CA THR A 830 23.60 32.67 -7.56
C THR A 830 24.82 32.78 -8.48
N HIS A 831 24.64 32.67 -9.81
CA HIS A 831 25.75 32.66 -10.76
C HIS A 831 26.48 34.02 -10.84
N PRO A 832 27.82 34.11 -10.79
CA PRO A 832 28.51 35.41 -10.72
C PRO A 832 28.37 36.29 -11.98
N HIS A 833 28.20 35.69 -13.16
CA HIS A 833 28.25 36.41 -14.45
C HIS A 833 26.99 36.30 -15.31
N LEU A 834 25.99 35.52 -14.88
CA LEU A 834 24.76 35.31 -15.65
C LEU A 834 23.61 35.97 -14.92
N SER A 835 22.81 36.74 -15.64
CA SER A 835 21.57 37.33 -15.13
C SER A 835 20.41 37.03 -16.07
N LEU A 836 19.24 36.79 -15.49
CA LEU A 836 18.00 36.73 -16.25
C LEU A 836 17.65 38.13 -16.74
N SER A 837 17.36 38.27 -18.03
CA SER A 837 16.76 39.49 -18.58
C SER A 837 15.24 39.35 -18.74
N HIS A 838 14.78 38.16 -19.15
CA HIS A 838 13.37 37.91 -19.44
C HIS A 838 12.96 36.49 -19.05
N VAL A 839 11.73 36.37 -18.55
CA VAL A 839 11.16 35.09 -18.16
C VAL A 839 9.74 34.98 -18.74
N SER A 840 9.53 34.02 -19.65
CA SER A 840 8.26 33.86 -20.35
C SER A 840 7.37 32.79 -19.73
N SER A 841 6.13 33.16 -19.38
CA SER A 841 5.05 32.29 -18.92
C SER A 841 3.69 32.87 -19.27
N ARG A 842 2.87 32.10 -20.00
CA ARG A 842 1.50 32.50 -20.38
C ARG A 842 0.56 32.68 -19.19
N GLU A 843 0.77 31.92 -18.12
CA GLU A 843 -0.15 31.88 -16.98
C GLU A 843 0.24 32.84 -15.85
N LEU A 844 1.52 33.15 -15.75
CA LEU A 844 2.05 34.03 -14.71
C LEU A 844 2.27 35.45 -15.24
N GLU A 845 1.87 35.74 -16.48
CA GLU A 845 2.04 37.04 -17.14
C GLU A 845 1.61 38.20 -16.21
N GLY A 846 2.51 39.17 -16.02
CA GLY A 846 2.30 40.32 -15.16
C GLY A 846 2.67 40.12 -13.67
N GLN A 847 2.97 38.90 -13.24
CA GLN A 847 3.42 38.62 -11.86
C GLN A 847 4.93 38.85 -11.71
N LYS A 848 5.37 39.27 -10.52
CA LYS A 848 6.80 39.41 -10.19
C LYS A 848 7.47 38.04 -10.03
N LEU A 849 8.72 37.93 -10.46
CA LEU A 849 9.53 36.73 -10.33
C LEU A 849 10.04 36.57 -8.89
N ASP A 850 9.29 35.84 -8.08
CA ASP A 850 9.68 35.56 -6.70
C ASP A 850 10.95 34.70 -6.63
N GLY A 851 11.88 35.07 -5.73
CA GLY A 851 13.13 34.34 -5.47
C GLY A 851 14.34 34.72 -6.34
N TYR A 852 14.19 35.66 -7.27
CA TYR A 852 15.30 36.25 -8.03
C TYR A 852 15.61 37.66 -7.52
N THR A 853 16.85 37.91 -7.12
CA THR A 853 17.23 39.12 -6.35
C THR A 853 18.15 40.06 -7.11
N LYS A 854 18.65 39.68 -8.30
CA LYS A 854 19.58 40.50 -9.07
C LYS A 854 18.92 41.65 -9.80
N ASP A 855 17.66 41.48 -10.23
CA ASP A 855 16.88 42.48 -10.94
C ASP A 855 15.38 42.29 -10.64
N ASP A 856 14.57 43.32 -10.88
CA ASP A 856 13.12 43.25 -10.77
C ASP A 856 12.51 42.73 -12.09
N ILE A 857 12.26 41.42 -12.16
CA ILE A 857 11.74 40.76 -13.36
C ILE A 857 10.28 40.42 -13.16
N THR A 858 9.45 40.68 -14.17
CA THR A 858 8.08 40.19 -14.25
C THR A 858 7.97 39.13 -15.33
N TYR A 859 7.06 38.18 -15.12
CA TYR A 859 6.72 37.20 -16.15
C TYR A 859 6.03 37.89 -17.31
N VAL A 860 6.49 37.58 -18.53
CA VAL A 860 5.93 38.08 -19.78
C VAL A 860 5.40 36.92 -20.63
N ASN A 861 4.59 37.20 -21.64
CA ASN A 861 4.17 36.20 -22.61
C ASN A 861 4.81 36.47 -23.97
N LEU A 862 6.07 36.03 -24.12
CA LEU A 862 6.84 36.26 -25.35
C LEU A 862 6.29 35.41 -26.50
N LYS A 863 5.85 36.07 -27.57
CA LYS A 863 5.52 35.46 -28.86
C LYS A 863 6.77 35.38 -29.76
N ALA A 864 6.75 34.48 -30.75
CA ALA A 864 7.86 34.30 -31.68
C ALA A 864 8.33 35.62 -32.33
N GLU A 865 7.41 36.47 -32.78
CA GLU A 865 7.75 37.80 -33.33
C GLU A 865 8.46 38.72 -32.33
N GLN A 866 8.08 38.68 -31.06
CA GLN A 866 8.75 39.47 -30.01
C GLN A 866 10.15 38.93 -29.75
N VAL A 867 10.32 37.60 -29.69
CA VAL A 867 11.63 36.95 -29.58
C VAL A 867 12.55 37.34 -30.74
N LYS A 868 12.02 37.35 -31.97
CA LYS A 868 12.75 37.81 -33.16
C LYS A 868 13.20 39.26 -33.03
N GLN A 869 12.32 40.15 -32.57
CA GLN A 869 12.65 41.55 -32.38
C GLN A 869 13.69 41.77 -31.26
N MET A 870 13.54 41.09 -30.12
CA MET A 870 14.50 41.16 -29.01
C MET A 870 15.87 40.64 -29.41
N GLN A 871 15.92 39.56 -30.19
CA GLN A 871 17.16 39.04 -30.75
C GLN A 871 17.81 40.04 -31.71
N LYS A 872 17.01 40.68 -32.58
CA LYS A 872 17.50 41.73 -33.50
C LYS A 872 18.05 42.94 -32.76
N ASN A 873 17.47 43.29 -31.62
CA ASN A 873 17.92 44.37 -30.75
C ASN A 873 19.14 43.99 -29.89
N GLY A 874 19.57 42.72 -29.91
CA GLY A 874 20.68 42.23 -29.09
C GLY A 874 20.37 42.32 -27.60
N GLU A 875 19.14 42.00 -27.18
CA GLU A 875 18.70 42.06 -25.78
C GLU A 875 19.06 40.82 -24.96
N VAL A 876 19.40 39.71 -25.64
CA VAL A 876 19.60 38.39 -25.03
C VAL A 876 20.81 37.70 -25.63
N ASP A 877 21.70 37.23 -24.76
CA ASP A 877 22.95 36.56 -25.14
C ASP A 877 22.78 35.03 -25.12
N CYS A 878 21.91 34.50 -24.25
CA CYS A 878 21.54 33.09 -24.21
C CYS A 878 20.03 32.89 -24.03
N TRP A 879 19.45 32.06 -24.88
CA TRP A 879 18.06 31.64 -24.82
C TRP A 879 17.96 30.21 -24.29
N VAL A 880 17.18 30.01 -23.24
CA VAL A 880 16.86 28.67 -22.71
C VAL A 880 15.42 28.33 -23.06
N MET A 881 15.24 27.27 -23.82
CA MET A 881 13.93 26.74 -24.21
C MET A 881 13.52 25.64 -23.22
N ALA A 882 12.76 26.03 -22.19
CA ALA A 882 12.16 25.13 -21.20
C ALA A 882 10.71 24.79 -21.60
N LEU A 883 10.51 24.41 -22.86
CA LEU A 883 9.20 24.16 -23.47
C LEU A 883 8.91 22.65 -23.60
N PRO A 884 7.63 22.24 -23.72
CA PRO A 884 7.28 20.87 -24.07
C PRO A 884 7.82 20.45 -25.44
N ASN A 885 7.96 19.15 -25.65
CA ASN A 885 8.37 18.57 -26.95
C ASN A 885 7.42 19.01 -28.08
N GLY A 886 7.97 19.33 -29.24
CA GLY A 886 7.29 19.79 -30.44
C GLY A 886 6.95 21.28 -30.46
N VAL A 887 7.35 22.04 -29.43
CA VAL A 887 6.97 23.46 -29.26
C VAL A 887 8.15 24.41 -29.50
N CYS A 888 9.40 23.93 -29.51
CA CYS A 888 10.58 24.80 -29.59
C CYS A 888 10.78 25.43 -30.98
N ALA A 889 10.34 24.77 -32.06
CA ALA A 889 10.66 25.17 -33.44
C ALA A 889 10.34 26.64 -33.80
N PRO A 890 9.15 27.21 -33.49
CA PRO A 890 8.85 28.61 -33.82
C PRO A 890 9.76 29.62 -33.09
N PHE A 891 10.17 29.31 -31.86
CA PHE A 891 11.05 30.18 -31.07
C PHE A 891 12.50 30.09 -31.54
N VAL A 892 12.96 28.88 -31.87
CA VAL A 892 14.29 28.67 -32.47
C VAL A 892 14.38 29.40 -33.81
N GLN A 893 13.35 29.29 -34.66
CA GLN A 893 13.27 30.00 -35.93
C GLN A 893 13.30 31.52 -35.71
N ALA A 894 12.52 32.04 -34.76
CA ALA A 894 12.52 33.47 -34.44
C ALA A 894 13.90 33.99 -34.01
N VAL A 895 14.63 33.24 -33.17
CA VAL A 895 16.00 33.60 -32.77
C VAL A 895 16.94 33.54 -33.98
N ASN A 896 16.83 32.52 -34.83
CA ASN A 896 17.65 32.41 -36.05
C ASN A 896 17.41 33.59 -37.01
N GLU A 897 16.16 34.00 -37.21
CA GLU A 897 15.79 35.09 -38.11
C GLU A 897 16.11 36.49 -37.55
N GLY A 898 16.17 36.66 -36.23
CA GLY A 898 16.44 37.94 -35.57
C GLY A 898 17.89 38.40 -35.73
N GLN A 899 18.85 37.48 -35.73
CA GLN A 899 20.25 37.69 -36.12
C GLN A 899 20.95 36.33 -36.24
N ALA A 900 21.44 35.99 -37.44
CA ALA A 900 22.14 34.73 -37.66
C ALA A 900 23.51 34.74 -36.94
N GLY A 901 23.61 34.10 -35.77
CA GLY A 901 24.87 33.51 -35.30
C GLY A 901 25.54 34.06 -34.04
N LYS A 902 24.93 34.96 -33.25
CA LYS A 902 25.57 35.46 -32.00
C LYS A 902 25.06 34.87 -30.67
N SER A 903 23.79 34.48 -30.57
CA SER A 903 23.21 34.06 -29.29
C SER A 903 23.14 32.53 -29.15
N LEU A 904 23.52 32.04 -27.97
CA LEU A 904 23.43 30.62 -27.60
C LEU A 904 21.95 30.24 -27.43
N ILE A 905 21.52 29.11 -27.99
CA ILE A 905 20.26 28.46 -27.60
C ILE A 905 20.56 27.13 -26.93
N VAL A 906 19.96 26.93 -25.75
CA VAL A 906 19.92 25.66 -25.04
C VAL A 906 18.49 25.15 -25.04
N ASP A 907 18.26 24.00 -25.67
CA ASP A 907 16.96 23.32 -25.67
C ASP A 907 16.91 22.24 -24.59
N LEU A 908 15.92 22.32 -23.69
CA LEU A 908 15.67 21.30 -22.67
C LEU A 908 14.71 20.21 -23.14
N SER A 909 14.02 20.41 -24.27
CA SER A 909 13.11 19.43 -24.86
C SER A 909 13.87 18.29 -25.55
N ALA A 910 13.15 17.35 -26.15
CA ALA A 910 13.73 16.28 -26.95
C ALA A 910 13.85 16.59 -28.45
N ASP A 911 13.41 17.77 -28.90
CA ASP A 911 13.24 18.12 -30.32
C ASP A 911 14.52 17.99 -31.14
N TYR A 912 15.68 18.31 -30.54
CA TYR A 912 16.98 18.30 -31.22
C TYR A 912 17.99 17.31 -30.60
N ARG A 913 17.54 16.34 -29.79
CA ARG A 913 18.44 15.36 -29.14
C ARG A 913 18.93 14.26 -30.07
N PHE A 914 18.32 14.11 -31.25
CA PHE A 914 18.59 13.04 -32.22
C PHE A 914 19.21 13.55 -33.53
N THR A 915 19.62 14.81 -33.57
CA THR A 915 20.24 15.42 -34.74
C THR A 915 21.69 15.76 -34.47
N ASP A 916 22.49 15.81 -35.54
CA ASP A 916 23.89 16.26 -35.49
C ASP A 916 24.03 17.77 -35.72
N GLU A 917 22.93 18.45 -36.08
CA GLU A 917 22.86 19.91 -36.23
C GLU A 917 23.01 20.64 -34.88
N TRP A 918 22.70 19.96 -33.78
CA TRP A 918 22.80 20.48 -32.42
C TRP A 918 23.84 19.71 -31.63
N THR A 919 24.63 20.43 -30.83
CA THR A 919 25.63 19.80 -29.96
C THR A 919 24.93 19.16 -28.76
N TYR A 920 25.18 17.87 -28.53
CA TYR A 920 24.62 17.17 -27.38
C TYR A 920 25.34 17.56 -26.08
N GLY A 921 24.57 17.99 -25.09
CA GLY A 921 25.07 18.67 -23.90
C GLY A 921 25.46 17.76 -22.74
N LEU A 922 26.33 16.76 -22.94
CA LEU A 922 26.81 15.86 -21.87
C LEU A 922 28.35 15.87 -21.76
N PRO A 923 28.97 16.89 -21.12
CA PRO A 923 30.42 17.12 -21.12
C PRO A 923 31.27 15.90 -20.71
N GLU A 924 30.80 15.13 -19.73
CA GLU A 924 31.52 14.01 -19.12
C GLU A 924 31.75 12.82 -20.06
N LEU A 925 31.05 12.78 -21.20
CA LEU A 925 31.23 11.76 -22.24
C LEU A 925 32.00 12.28 -23.48
N GLY A 926 32.75 13.37 -23.33
CA GLY A 926 33.66 13.87 -24.36
C GLY A 926 33.10 14.99 -25.23
N TYR A 927 31.92 15.50 -24.92
CA TYR A 927 31.29 16.61 -25.66
C TYR A 927 31.82 17.99 -25.27
N ARG A 928 32.63 18.10 -24.20
CA ARG A 928 33.12 19.37 -23.64
C ARG A 928 33.69 20.34 -24.70
N ASN A 929 34.57 19.86 -25.59
CA ASN A 929 35.15 20.68 -26.67
C ASN A 929 34.12 21.13 -27.71
N ALA A 930 33.15 20.28 -28.05
CA ALA A 930 32.09 20.65 -28.98
C ALA A 930 31.18 21.73 -28.35
N ILE A 931 30.83 21.55 -27.08
CA ILE A 931 29.98 22.47 -26.30
C ILE A 931 30.60 23.86 -26.23
N THR A 932 31.91 23.98 -26.00
CA THR A 932 32.59 25.30 -25.96
C THR A 932 32.51 26.10 -27.25
N LYS A 933 32.23 25.45 -28.39
CA LYS A 933 32.10 26.07 -29.71
C LYS A 933 30.64 26.12 -30.18
N ALA A 934 29.72 25.59 -29.40
CA ALA A 934 28.33 25.42 -29.79
C ALA A 934 27.55 26.72 -29.62
N THR A 935 26.75 27.05 -30.63
CA THR A 935 25.69 28.07 -30.53
C THR A 935 24.31 27.45 -30.32
N ARG A 936 24.21 26.12 -30.43
CA ARG A 936 22.99 25.32 -30.39
C ARG A 936 23.28 24.05 -29.59
N ILE A 937 22.68 23.93 -28.41
CA ILE A 937 22.89 22.79 -27.50
C ILE A 937 21.57 22.11 -27.20
N SER A 938 21.51 20.79 -27.44
CA SER A 938 20.41 19.95 -26.98
C SER A 938 20.79 19.31 -25.65
N ASN A 939 20.08 19.68 -24.59
CA ASN A 939 20.35 19.18 -23.25
C ASN A 939 19.82 17.74 -23.12
N PRO A 940 20.61 16.81 -22.55
CA PRO A 940 20.20 15.42 -22.40
C PRO A 940 18.99 15.29 -21.48
N GLY A 941 18.23 14.21 -21.68
CA GLY A 941 17.16 13.83 -20.74
C GLY A 941 17.70 13.33 -19.41
N CYS A 942 16.90 13.43 -18.34
CA CYS A 942 17.33 13.06 -16.99
C CYS A 942 17.70 11.57 -16.86
N TYR A 943 16.84 10.68 -17.37
CA TYR A 943 17.14 9.25 -17.48
C TYR A 943 18.30 8.97 -18.43
N ALA A 944 18.33 9.65 -19.58
CA ALA A 944 19.39 9.44 -20.55
C ALA A 944 20.77 9.82 -19.99
N THR A 945 20.85 10.88 -19.20
CA THR A 945 22.08 11.33 -18.53
C THR A 945 22.62 10.23 -17.61
N GLY A 946 21.81 9.75 -16.67
CA GLY A 946 22.26 8.72 -15.73
C GLY A 946 22.53 7.37 -16.41
N SER A 947 21.70 6.95 -17.37
CA SER A 947 21.90 5.68 -18.10
C SER A 947 23.16 5.69 -18.95
N GLN A 948 23.44 6.80 -19.66
CA GLN A 948 24.67 6.92 -20.45
C GLN A 948 25.91 6.86 -19.56
N LEU A 949 25.89 7.54 -18.41
CA LEU A 949 27.00 7.49 -17.45
C LEU A 949 27.16 6.12 -16.78
N ALA A 950 26.07 5.38 -16.58
CA ALA A 950 26.12 4.02 -16.04
C ALA A 950 26.63 2.97 -17.05
N ILE A 951 26.58 3.24 -18.36
CA ILE A 951 26.90 2.25 -19.40
C ILE A 951 28.19 2.59 -20.15
N ALA A 952 28.50 3.88 -20.35
CA ALA A 952 29.60 4.34 -21.19
C ALA A 952 30.98 3.68 -20.92
N PRO A 953 31.41 3.44 -19.66
CA PRO A 953 32.70 2.76 -19.42
C PRO A 953 32.74 1.32 -19.92
N LEU A 954 31.57 0.68 -20.08
CA LEU A 954 31.44 -0.73 -20.43
C LEU A 954 31.05 -0.99 -21.88
N VAL A 955 30.75 0.05 -22.67
CA VAL A 955 30.36 -0.07 -24.09
C VAL A 955 31.26 -1.00 -24.92
N PRO A 956 32.61 -0.95 -24.81
CA PRO A 956 33.49 -1.85 -25.56
C PRO A 956 33.35 -3.35 -25.20
N PHE A 957 32.72 -3.64 -24.06
CA PHE A 957 32.64 -4.97 -23.48
C PHE A 957 31.22 -5.55 -23.52
N ILE A 958 30.25 -4.84 -24.07
CA ILE A 958 28.86 -5.31 -24.16
C ILE A 958 28.76 -6.47 -25.14
N SER A 959 28.10 -7.57 -24.75
CA SER A 959 27.80 -8.70 -25.65
C SER A 959 26.39 -8.65 -26.24
N GLU A 960 25.42 -8.15 -25.49
CA GLU A 960 24.00 -8.09 -25.84
C GLU A 960 23.39 -6.79 -25.29
N SER A 961 22.23 -6.38 -25.80
CA SER A 961 21.57 -5.13 -25.40
C SER A 961 21.39 -5.04 -23.88
N PRO A 962 21.97 -4.02 -23.21
CA PRO A 962 21.74 -3.78 -21.79
C PRO A 962 20.26 -3.53 -21.49
N THR A 963 19.80 -4.02 -20.33
CA THR A 963 18.48 -3.69 -19.81
C THR A 963 18.61 -2.70 -18.67
N VAL A 964 17.91 -1.58 -18.78
CA VAL A 964 17.95 -0.47 -17.84
C VAL A 964 16.59 -0.30 -17.21
N PHE A 965 16.53 -0.45 -15.89
CA PHE A 965 15.34 -0.16 -15.09
C PHE A 965 15.53 1.18 -14.39
N GLY A 966 14.67 2.15 -14.68
CA GLY A 966 14.77 3.50 -14.13
C GLY A 966 13.56 3.85 -13.28
N VAL A 967 13.75 4.44 -12.11
CA VAL A 967 12.69 4.93 -11.24
C VAL A 967 12.94 6.39 -10.88
N SER A 968 12.05 7.30 -11.26
CA SER A 968 12.15 8.72 -10.94
C SER A 968 11.12 9.15 -9.91
N GLY A 969 11.39 10.27 -9.25
CA GLY A 969 10.39 10.98 -8.47
C GLY A 969 9.34 11.63 -9.38
N TYR A 970 8.19 11.92 -8.81
CA TYR A 970 7.01 12.35 -9.55
C TYR A 970 7.11 13.74 -10.16
N SER A 971 8.09 14.56 -9.75
CA SER A 971 8.44 15.82 -10.43
C SER A 971 8.87 15.61 -11.89
N GLY A 972 9.36 14.41 -12.25
CA GLY A 972 9.73 14.05 -13.61
C GLY A 972 8.56 13.98 -14.59
N ALA A 973 7.33 13.81 -14.10
CA ALA A 973 6.11 13.83 -14.92
C ALA A 973 5.58 15.26 -15.19
N GLY A 974 6.28 16.29 -14.73
CA GLY A 974 5.93 17.69 -14.96
C GLY A 974 4.84 18.21 -14.01
N THR A 975 4.26 19.37 -14.33
CA THR A 975 3.29 20.07 -13.46
C THR A 975 1.82 19.87 -13.88
N LYS A 976 1.56 19.27 -15.04
CA LYS A 976 0.19 19.01 -15.52
C LYS A 976 -0.37 17.78 -14.80
N PRO A 977 -1.51 17.85 -14.09
CA PRO A 977 -2.04 16.73 -13.31
C PRO A 977 -2.19 15.45 -14.14
N SER A 978 -1.72 14.34 -13.58
CA SER A 978 -1.73 13.00 -14.16
C SER A 978 -1.50 11.96 -13.05
N PRO A 979 -1.84 10.68 -13.26
CA PRO A 979 -1.50 9.62 -12.30
C PRO A 979 -0.01 9.54 -11.96
N LYS A 980 0.86 9.99 -12.88
CA LYS A 980 2.33 9.94 -12.75
C LYS A 980 2.92 11.12 -11.94
N ASN A 981 2.11 12.12 -11.58
CA ASN A 981 2.49 13.21 -10.68
C ASN A 981 1.43 13.51 -9.61
N ASP A 982 0.56 12.54 -9.34
CA ASP A 982 -0.39 12.56 -8.26
C ASP A 982 0.21 11.77 -7.08
N PRO A 983 0.64 12.44 -5.99
CA PRO A 983 1.25 11.77 -4.85
C PRO A 983 0.32 10.76 -4.17
N GLU A 984 -1.01 10.96 -4.24
CA GLU A 984 -1.98 10.02 -3.66
C GLU A 984 -2.12 8.77 -4.54
N PHE A 985 -2.11 8.93 -5.87
CA PHE A 985 -2.13 7.79 -6.80
C PHE A 985 -0.81 7.01 -6.83
N LEU A 986 0.30 7.71 -6.61
CA LEU A 986 1.63 7.12 -6.50
C LEU A 986 1.91 6.52 -5.11
N LYS A 987 1.09 6.84 -4.12
CA LYS A 987 1.25 6.31 -2.77
C LYS A 987 1.17 4.79 -2.82
N ASP A 988 2.22 4.15 -2.30
CA ASP A 988 2.40 2.69 -2.32
C ASP A 988 2.37 2.08 -3.72
N ASN A 989 2.69 2.87 -4.74
CA ASN A 989 2.62 2.48 -6.15
C ASN A 989 3.94 2.82 -6.88
N LEU A 990 4.25 2.03 -7.90
CA LEU A 990 5.38 2.26 -8.81
C LEU A 990 4.86 2.10 -10.24
N ILE A 991 4.72 3.22 -10.96
CA ILE A 991 3.98 3.22 -12.22
C ILE A 991 4.95 3.36 -13.39
N PRO A 992 4.86 2.54 -14.44
CA PRO A 992 5.67 2.73 -15.64
C PRO A 992 5.30 4.04 -16.36
N TYR A 993 6.30 4.80 -16.81
CA TYR A 993 6.06 5.88 -17.77
C TYR A 993 5.62 5.33 -19.12
N ALA A 994 6.26 4.25 -19.55
CA ALA A 994 5.96 3.42 -20.71
C ALA A 994 6.65 2.06 -20.53
N LEU A 995 6.11 1.00 -21.13
CA LEU A 995 6.69 -0.34 -21.06
C LEU A 995 7.75 -0.59 -22.16
N THR A 996 7.58 0.04 -23.32
CA THR A 996 8.53 0.04 -24.45
C THR A 996 8.51 1.40 -25.15
N ASP A 997 9.44 1.65 -26.06
CA ASP A 997 9.46 2.82 -26.97
C ASP A 997 9.50 4.19 -26.27
N HIS A 998 9.97 4.23 -25.02
CA HIS A 998 10.17 5.48 -24.30
C HIS A 998 11.29 6.30 -24.96
N ILE A 999 11.14 7.62 -25.04
CA ILE A 999 12.09 8.49 -25.76
C ILE A 999 13.55 8.36 -25.30
N HIS A 1000 13.76 8.14 -24.00
CA HIS A 1000 15.10 7.92 -23.42
C HIS A 1000 15.74 6.61 -23.86
N GLU A 1001 14.96 5.57 -24.20
CA GLU A 1001 15.49 4.31 -24.75
C GLU A 1001 16.21 4.58 -26.08
N ARG A 1002 15.54 5.31 -26.97
CA ARG A 1002 16.08 5.76 -28.24
C ARG A 1002 17.25 6.72 -28.06
N GLU A 1003 17.15 7.65 -27.11
CA GLU A 1003 18.18 8.67 -26.87
C GLU A 1003 19.50 8.02 -26.42
N VAL A 1004 19.44 7.15 -25.42
CA VAL A 1004 20.61 6.42 -24.92
C VAL A 1004 21.18 5.52 -26.02
N SER A 1005 20.33 4.80 -26.75
CA SER A 1005 20.79 3.92 -27.82
C SER A 1005 21.50 4.69 -28.94
N HIS A 1006 20.93 5.81 -29.36
CA HIS A 1006 21.48 6.66 -30.41
C HIS A 1006 22.83 7.26 -30.00
N ARG A 1007 22.95 7.76 -28.75
CA ARG A 1007 24.17 8.45 -28.30
C ARG A 1007 25.30 7.52 -27.89
N LEU A 1008 25.01 6.32 -27.37
CA LEU A 1008 26.04 5.31 -27.08
C LEU A 1008 26.44 4.47 -28.29
N GLY A 1009 25.63 4.49 -29.36
CA GLY A 1009 25.84 3.63 -30.54
C GLY A 1009 25.61 2.14 -30.26
N THR A 1010 24.91 1.81 -29.18
CA THR A 1010 24.52 0.43 -28.82
C THR A 1010 23.07 0.41 -28.37
N THR A 1011 22.31 -0.60 -28.78
CA THR A 1011 20.88 -0.71 -28.40
C THR A 1011 20.76 -1.01 -26.91
N VAL A 1012 19.87 -0.29 -26.23
CA VAL A 1012 19.48 -0.57 -24.83
C VAL A 1012 17.97 -0.81 -24.75
N ASN A 1013 17.54 -1.66 -23.82
CA ASN A 1013 16.14 -1.83 -23.45
C ASN A 1013 15.88 -1.02 -22.18
N PHE A 1014 14.89 -0.15 -22.15
CA PHE A 1014 14.69 0.78 -21.05
C PHE A 1014 13.26 0.79 -20.51
N ILE A 1015 13.14 0.61 -19.19
CA ILE A 1015 11.85 0.47 -18.51
C ILE A 1015 11.74 1.58 -17.43
N PRO A 1016 11.22 2.77 -17.79
CA PRO A 1016 11.07 3.90 -16.87
C PRO A 1016 9.83 3.76 -15.98
N HIS A 1017 9.96 4.10 -14.71
CA HIS A 1017 8.91 4.09 -13.70
C HIS A 1017 8.93 5.38 -12.86
N VAL A 1018 7.83 5.67 -12.19
CA VAL A 1018 7.71 6.80 -11.27
C VAL A 1018 7.25 6.33 -9.90
N ALA A 1019 7.91 6.85 -8.87
CA ALA A 1019 7.72 6.52 -7.46
C ALA A 1019 7.17 7.73 -6.67
N PRO A 1020 6.63 7.51 -5.46
CA PRO A 1020 5.95 8.54 -4.67
C PRO A 1020 6.84 9.65 -4.08
N TYR A 1021 8.17 9.58 -4.23
CA TYR A 1021 9.05 10.66 -3.80
C TYR A 1021 9.09 11.80 -4.82
N PHE A 1022 9.33 13.04 -4.38
CA PHE A 1022 9.22 14.21 -5.25
C PHE A 1022 10.28 14.26 -6.35
N GLN A 1023 11.57 14.13 -6.03
CA GLN A 1023 12.67 14.26 -6.98
C GLN A 1023 13.82 13.29 -6.70
N GLY A 1024 14.60 12.97 -7.74
CA GLY A 1024 15.62 11.94 -7.79
C GLY A 1024 15.31 10.85 -8.81
N ILE A 1025 16.32 10.12 -9.27
CA ILE A 1025 16.22 8.94 -10.13
C ILE A 1025 17.14 7.86 -9.59
N ASN A 1026 16.66 6.61 -9.53
CA ASN A 1026 17.48 5.41 -9.47
C ASN A 1026 17.51 4.75 -10.85
N ILE A 1027 18.69 4.37 -11.32
CA ILE A 1027 18.89 3.65 -12.57
C ILE A 1027 19.67 2.39 -12.25
N THR A 1028 19.07 1.23 -12.50
CA THR A 1028 19.74 -0.08 -12.38
C THR A 1028 19.96 -0.62 -13.79
N ALA A 1029 21.22 -0.68 -14.21
CA ALA A 1029 21.63 -1.16 -15.52
C ALA A 1029 22.19 -2.58 -15.42
N ASN A 1030 21.51 -3.55 -16.04
CA ASN A 1030 21.98 -4.92 -16.21
C ASN A 1030 22.65 -5.06 -17.57
N ILE A 1031 23.95 -5.37 -17.57
CA ILE A 1031 24.83 -5.27 -18.73
C ILE A 1031 25.49 -6.65 -18.97
N PRO A 1032 25.09 -7.37 -20.03
CA PRO A 1032 25.79 -8.57 -20.51
C PRO A 1032 27.16 -8.23 -21.09
N LEU A 1033 28.19 -9.02 -20.74
CA LEU A 1033 29.58 -8.76 -21.09
C LEU A 1033 30.17 -9.86 -22.00
N ASN A 1034 30.97 -9.45 -22.99
CA ASN A 1034 31.65 -10.32 -23.95
C ASN A 1034 32.91 -10.99 -23.39
N LYS A 1035 33.37 -10.56 -22.21
CA LYS A 1035 34.46 -11.17 -21.44
C LYS A 1035 34.15 -11.17 -19.94
N THR A 1036 34.92 -11.94 -19.20
CA THR A 1036 34.79 -12.07 -17.75
C THR A 1036 35.51 -10.95 -17.01
N PHE A 1037 34.85 -10.42 -15.99
CA PHE A 1037 35.42 -9.43 -15.06
C PHE A 1037 35.14 -9.80 -13.61
N LYS A 1038 35.93 -9.23 -12.69
CA LYS A 1038 35.64 -9.11 -11.26
C LYS A 1038 34.99 -7.76 -10.96
N SER A 1039 34.28 -7.67 -9.84
CA SER A 1039 33.66 -6.41 -9.37
C SER A 1039 34.69 -5.27 -9.22
N SER A 1040 35.88 -5.57 -8.69
CA SER A 1040 36.96 -4.58 -8.56
C SER A 1040 37.44 -4.04 -9.91
N GLU A 1041 37.58 -4.90 -10.92
CA GLU A 1041 37.99 -4.50 -12.27
C GLU A 1041 36.94 -3.60 -12.94
N ILE A 1042 35.65 -3.89 -12.73
CA ILE A 1042 34.57 -3.00 -13.21
C ILE A 1042 34.67 -1.65 -12.50
N LYS A 1043 34.81 -1.62 -11.18
CA LYS A 1043 34.93 -0.37 -10.40
C LYS A 1043 36.10 0.47 -10.91
N GLU A 1044 37.27 -0.15 -11.12
CA GLU A 1044 38.46 0.52 -11.66
C GLU A 1044 38.21 1.16 -13.03
N LEU A 1045 37.44 0.50 -13.92
CA LEU A 1045 37.07 1.10 -15.23
C LEU A 1045 36.24 2.39 -15.06
N PHE A 1046 35.31 2.42 -14.09
CA PHE A 1046 34.52 3.61 -13.80
C PHE A 1046 35.36 4.71 -13.16
N GLU A 1047 36.20 4.37 -12.18
CA GLU A 1047 37.11 5.31 -11.54
C GLU A 1047 38.08 5.93 -12.54
N GLN A 1048 38.64 5.14 -13.46
CA GLN A 1048 39.51 5.62 -14.53
C GLN A 1048 38.74 6.52 -15.53
N LYS A 1049 37.54 6.12 -15.95
CA LYS A 1049 36.74 6.88 -16.92
C LYS A 1049 36.31 8.23 -16.39
N TYR A 1050 35.96 8.31 -15.10
CA TYR A 1050 35.43 9.52 -14.46
C TYR A 1050 36.43 10.22 -13.54
N ALA A 1051 37.71 9.86 -13.64
CA ALA A 1051 38.77 10.51 -12.90
C ALA A 1051 38.80 12.04 -13.17
N GLY A 1052 38.59 12.83 -12.12
CA GLY A 1052 38.62 14.29 -12.19
C GLY A 1052 37.29 14.97 -12.58
N GLU A 1053 36.24 14.21 -12.88
CA GLU A 1053 34.90 14.76 -13.11
C GLU A 1053 34.24 15.15 -11.78
N LYS A 1054 33.99 16.45 -11.56
CA LYS A 1054 33.49 16.95 -10.27
C LYS A 1054 32.01 16.65 -10.02
N LEU A 1055 31.24 16.41 -11.08
CA LEU A 1055 29.81 16.12 -11.02
C LEU A 1055 29.50 14.62 -11.14
N ILE A 1056 30.51 13.76 -11.00
CA ILE A 1056 30.36 12.30 -10.93
C ILE A 1056 31.08 11.79 -9.68
N LYS A 1057 30.38 10.98 -8.88
CA LYS A 1057 30.93 10.33 -7.69
C LYS A 1057 30.83 8.81 -7.86
N VAL A 1058 31.96 8.14 -8.03
CA VAL A 1058 32.02 6.68 -8.03
C VAL A 1058 32.13 6.19 -6.59
N VAL A 1059 31.24 5.28 -6.18
CA VAL A 1059 31.15 4.75 -4.81
C VAL A 1059 31.12 3.22 -4.85
N GLU A 1060 31.48 2.58 -3.74
CA GLU A 1060 31.49 1.11 -3.65
C GLU A 1060 30.09 0.56 -3.42
N ASP A 1061 29.39 1.09 -2.42
CA ASP A 1061 28.04 0.69 -2.05
C ASP A 1061 27.00 1.06 -3.13
N ILE A 1062 25.81 0.47 -3.00
CA ILE A 1062 24.67 0.80 -3.87
C ILE A 1062 24.17 2.22 -3.53
N PRO A 1063 24.25 3.18 -4.47
CA PRO A 1063 23.80 4.55 -4.19
C PRO A 1063 22.28 4.62 -4.06
N LEU A 1064 21.80 5.41 -3.10
CA LEU A 1064 20.38 5.60 -2.79
C LEU A 1064 19.88 6.95 -3.28
N VAL A 1065 18.63 6.99 -3.76
CA VAL A 1065 18.00 8.22 -4.28
C VAL A 1065 17.97 9.34 -3.25
N LYS A 1066 17.64 9.02 -1.99
CA LYS A 1066 17.58 9.99 -0.89
C LYS A 1066 18.90 10.73 -0.67
N ASP A 1067 20.04 10.11 -0.99
CA ASP A 1067 21.37 10.68 -0.77
C ASP A 1067 21.88 11.49 -1.99
N ASN A 1068 21.07 11.55 -3.05
CA ASN A 1068 21.37 12.25 -4.30
C ASN A 1068 20.25 13.17 -4.79
N SER A 1069 19.07 13.12 -4.17
CA SER A 1069 18.01 14.12 -4.29
C SER A 1069 18.57 15.48 -3.82
N GLU A 1070 18.28 16.56 -4.54
CA GLU A 1070 18.82 17.91 -4.30
C GLU A 1070 20.33 18.05 -4.51
N LYS A 1071 20.98 17.05 -5.15
CA LYS A 1071 22.41 17.09 -5.46
C LYS A 1071 22.68 17.36 -6.93
N HIS A 1072 23.77 18.09 -7.17
CA HIS A 1072 24.21 18.54 -8.50
C HIS A 1072 25.09 17.52 -9.25
N PHE A 1073 25.33 16.36 -8.67
CA PHE A 1073 26.19 15.30 -9.22
C PHE A 1073 25.42 13.98 -9.42
N VAL A 1074 26.01 13.06 -10.17
CA VAL A 1074 25.57 11.67 -10.32
C VAL A 1074 26.42 10.78 -9.42
N LYS A 1075 25.79 9.90 -8.63
CA LYS A 1075 26.49 8.83 -7.91
C LYS A 1075 26.36 7.52 -8.68
N ILE A 1076 27.44 6.78 -8.83
CA ILE A 1076 27.48 5.47 -9.53
C ILE A 1076 28.17 4.45 -8.62
N GLY A 1077 27.55 3.30 -8.39
CA GLY A 1077 28.09 2.25 -7.53
C GLY A 1077 27.33 0.93 -7.64
N GLY A 1078 27.45 0.08 -6.62
CA GLY A 1078 26.75 -1.20 -6.58
C GLY A 1078 27.16 -2.15 -7.71
N PHE A 1079 28.47 -2.31 -7.93
CA PHE A 1079 29.06 -3.09 -9.03
C PHE A 1079 28.92 -4.62 -8.84
N GLY A 1080 27.69 -5.13 -8.92
CA GLY A 1080 27.38 -6.55 -8.74
C GLY A 1080 27.72 -7.36 -9.99
N VAL A 1081 28.76 -8.20 -9.93
CA VAL A 1081 29.16 -9.08 -11.03
C VAL A 1081 28.68 -10.51 -10.77
N HIS A 1082 28.02 -11.12 -11.75
CA HIS A 1082 27.55 -12.51 -11.67
C HIS A 1082 28.73 -13.48 -11.51
N SER A 1083 28.53 -14.66 -10.91
CA SER A 1083 29.58 -15.67 -10.68
C SER A 1083 30.31 -16.12 -11.95
N SER A 1084 29.66 -16.04 -13.11
CA SER A 1084 30.28 -16.32 -14.42
C SER A 1084 31.22 -15.22 -14.91
N GLY A 1085 31.23 -14.03 -14.30
CA GLY A 1085 31.98 -12.85 -14.73
C GLY A 1085 31.43 -12.14 -15.98
N LYS A 1086 30.44 -12.72 -16.66
CA LYS A 1086 29.92 -12.26 -17.98
C LYS A 1086 28.68 -11.38 -17.90
N ARG A 1087 28.29 -10.92 -16.71
CA ARG A 1087 27.15 -10.02 -16.51
C ARG A 1087 27.42 -9.14 -15.30
N VAL A 1088 27.19 -7.84 -15.45
CA VAL A 1088 27.30 -6.88 -14.36
C VAL A 1088 26.01 -6.08 -14.20
N VAL A 1089 25.66 -5.79 -12.95
CA VAL A 1089 24.63 -4.82 -12.60
C VAL A 1089 25.32 -3.60 -11.98
N VAL A 1090 24.98 -2.41 -12.46
CA VAL A 1090 25.48 -1.12 -11.95
C VAL A 1090 24.30 -0.23 -11.60
N VAL A 1091 24.40 0.49 -10.50
CA VAL A 1091 23.36 1.43 -10.06
C VAL A 1091 23.87 2.86 -10.13
N ALA A 1092 23.11 3.73 -10.77
CA ALA A 1092 23.35 5.17 -10.79
C ALA A 1092 22.17 5.93 -10.19
N THR A 1093 22.45 6.95 -9.39
CA THR A 1093 21.43 7.88 -8.88
C THR A 1093 21.75 9.31 -9.28
N ILE A 1094 20.72 10.04 -9.73
CA ILE A 1094 20.81 11.41 -10.23
C ILE A 1094 19.59 12.21 -9.77
N ASP A 1095 19.72 13.51 -9.52
CA ASP A 1095 18.55 14.38 -9.35
C ASP A 1095 17.93 14.72 -10.73
N ASN A 1096 16.65 14.42 -10.95
CA ASN A 1096 16.00 14.63 -12.25
C ASN A 1096 15.79 16.10 -12.63
N LEU A 1097 15.76 17.02 -11.67
CA LEU A 1097 15.53 18.44 -11.90
C LEU A 1097 16.84 19.24 -11.96
N LEU A 1098 17.89 18.78 -11.26
CA LEU A 1098 19.22 19.41 -11.19
C LEU A 1098 20.16 18.81 -12.23
N LYS A 1099 21.02 17.84 -11.86
CA LYS A 1099 22.00 17.26 -12.82
C LYS A 1099 21.31 16.57 -14.01
N GLY A 1100 20.07 16.12 -13.85
CA GLY A 1100 19.26 15.61 -14.95
C GLY A 1100 18.63 16.68 -15.84
N ALA A 1101 18.69 17.96 -15.48
CA ALA A 1101 18.15 19.06 -16.27
C ALA A 1101 18.83 20.43 -16.01
N ALA A 1102 18.48 21.15 -14.94
CA ALA A 1102 18.89 22.56 -14.74
C ALA A 1102 20.41 22.75 -14.54
N THR A 1103 21.06 21.89 -13.76
CA THR A 1103 22.51 21.95 -13.55
C THR A 1103 23.27 21.55 -14.80
N GLN A 1104 22.77 20.57 -15.56
CA GLN A 1104 23.33 20.21 -16.85
C GLN A 1104 23.25 21.39 -17.84
N ALA A 1105 22.10 22.07 -17.87
CA ALA A 1105 21.90 23.24 -18.71
C ALA A 1105 22.87 24.37 -18.34
N LEU A 1106 23.04 24.66 -17.05
CA LEU A 1106 23.99 25.66 -16.59
C LEU A 1106 25.44 25.29 -16.91
N GLN A 1107 25.85 24.04 -16.69
CA GLN A 1107 27.19 23.55 -17.05
C GLN A 1107 27.46 23.72 -18.55
N ASN A 1108 26.46 23.42 -19.39
CA ASN A 1108 26.53 23.60 -20.84
C ASN A 1108 26.62 25.09 -21.23
N MET A 1109 25.84 25.96 -20.58
CA MET A 1109 25.91 27.42 -20.78
C MET A 1109 27.27 27.97 -20.37
N ASN A 1110 27.82 27.53 -19.24
CA ASN A 1110 29.13 27.95 -18.76
C ASN A 1110 30.22 27.66 -19.80
N LEU A 1111 30.26 26.41 -20.28
CA LEU A 1111 31.22 26.00 -21.30
C LEU A 1111 31.06 26.78 -22.61
N ALA A 1112 29.83 26.96 -23.11
CA ALA A 1112 29.57 27.60 -24.39
C ALA A 1112 29.75 29.13 -24.37
N LEU A 1113 29.51 29.78 -23.23
CA LEU A 1113 29.72 31.23 -23.05
C LEU A 1113 31.12 31.56 -22.51
N GLY A 1114 31.94 30.54 -22.22
CA GLY A 1114 33.32 30.71 -21.81
C GLY A 1114 33.53 31.07 -20.33
N TYR A 1115 32.62 30.69 -19.44
CA TYR A 1115 32.82 30.76 -17.99
C TYR A 1115 33.53 29.51 -17.44
N ASP A 1116 33.93 29.54 -16.17
CA ASP A 1116 34.33 28.32 -15.47
C ASP A 1116 33.17 27.32 -15.49
N GLU A 1117 33.45 26.06 -15.86
CA GLU A 1117 32.45 25.00 -16.05
C GLU A 1117 31.49 24.87 -14.86
N TYR A 1118 31.97 25.10 -13.64
CA TYR A 1118 31.23 24.91 -12.40
C TYR A 1118 30.78 26.22 -11.75
N ALA A 1119 30.94 27.37 -12.42
CA ALA A 1119 30.47 28.65 -11.92
C ALA A 1119 28.96 28.58 -11.61
N GLY A 1120 28.56 29.02 -10.41
CA GLY A 1120 27.17 28.97 -9.94
C GLY A 1120 26.61 27.57 -9.70
N ILE A 1121 27.43 26.50 -9.75
CA ILE A 1121 27.01 25.12 -9.47
C ILE A 1121 27.61 24.69 -8.11
N PRO A 1122 26.78 24.39 -7.10
CA PRO A 1122 27.26 23.82 -5.84
C PRO A 1122 27.86 22.42 -6.06
N LEU A 1123 29.06 22.19 -5.56
CA LEU A 1123 29.80 20.92 -5.74
C LEU A 1123 29.66 19.92 -4.57
N GLU A 1124 29.00 20.33 -3.47
CA GLU A 1124 28.95 19.57 -2.21
C GLU A 1124 27.75 18.62 -2.05
#